data_AF-A0A3B3V7T4-F1
#
_entry.id   AF-A0A3B3V7T4-F1
#
_cell.length_a   1.000
_cell.length_b   1.000
_cell.length_c   1.000
_cell.angle_alpha   90.00
_cell.angle_beta   90.00
_cell.angle_gamma   90.00
#
_symmetry.space_group_name_H-M   'P 1'
#
loop_
_entity.id
_entity.type
_entity.pdbx_description
1 polymer ?
#
loop_
_entity_poly.entity_id
_entity_poly.type
_entity_poly.pdbx_seq_one_letter_code
_entity_poly.pdbx_strand_id
1 'polypeptide(L)'
;MADLLRERQKEAEESRRLAEELKTLEERSGREKEIADEKVKRLEAEKTAHLESRSNLELRVRDLEAAVAVEQSGQKEAQCNLELLHTHFRELERAYSLERERRSHTEHALERLQTEFNHCQTEMAVALETERKATSDLSKKLEEEKSQLGKTQSLLQQAAAQHSEAEDAFHNFLQQIIALLGTMAQNLAQPAKHDGKPSPAEVLQLLAVTLSTKQHRLEETNLQVQDLLAATQKLHEENQLLQQLTSDQQKQIDDSQQMLGQLQDEASDWTIQNTALQEELQTVKEQSRKEIQELREEFSKESAVRLAFLHRLNQRLLTGCVLIQPPHRILGDFTWRELCDVISEQVDQMTSDLHQAKDKIAHLQSVCDKKSVCVRELKRSQGCVLSSLQENMKRREETWNQQHTHTVNQLQNQLQMCRSQCNAHRDRVSSLTSDLSRSRRESSSLLAACALLAGALRHAHRCLRSLSEQKAVLGRRLAERERLELEVRKLADALGGERTEEEEEEERGRRARRRWRSGAGAVMAVNRWTALRKETEVVLRLERSGGSVCVCGAPRTAALKGAEVPAGVFSRWLRSKSLSAIILSSMADLQGALADSDSSSAHVMAAARSGFSRLLDQLLDQSALSVCSGSAERIAERSSLKTLVSGLQQHFLLFSQRLHSAEVERRSLRLEVSNLKKELQQERAELVLMVPTERFQTACEELRLSLNREQEAQDLIREQDRQLQLLQQRVDKLASEQHTLTHSKQLSRKENSLRILGKQLAGVQKEKKQLEQQLQRAEEQLREAVRRQQFVVRCLKAAESSCKQVRESLAQSLHSAATQRRPLLFALEYLNMSEEKHLMGAPEVAACQSFLSVVSQLHQACCSRMDWLEQEVSAHHSHVTALRGELQDACLRENLAFIPVDALPGPEVDEEKPDFLPLSGFSEKPN
;
A
#
# COMPACT_ATOMS: atom_id res chain seq x y z
N MET A 1 162.91 50.34 48.64
CA MET A 1 162.55 48.90 48.80
C MET A 1 161.36 48.69 49.70
N ALA A 2 161.36 49.17 50.96
CA ALA A 2 160.22 48.98 51.87
C ALA A 2 158.89 49.60 51.38
N ASP A 3 158.94 50.69 50.63
CA ASP A 3 157.74 51.40 50.16
C ASP A 3 157.10 50.73 48.93
N LEU A 4 157.91 50.23 47.99
CA LEU A 4 157.46 49.39 46.87
C LEU A 4 156.75 48.10 47.32
N LEU A 5 157.13 47.54 48.48
CA LEU A 5 156.44 46.39 49.06
C LEU A 5 155.09 46.77 49.68
N ARG A 6 154.97 47.98 50.25
CA ARG A 6 153.70 48.50 50.80
C ARG A 6 152.73 48.93 49.70
N GLU A 7 153.20 49.50 48.60
CA GLU A 7 152.34 49.78 47.43
C GLU A 7 151.82 48.49 46.81
N ARG A 8 152.67 47.49 46.56
CA ARG A 8 152.22 46.17 46.06
C ARG A 8 151.23 45.46 46.99
N GLN A 9 151.34 45.65 48.30
CA GLN A 9 150.34 45.13 49.24
C GLN A 9 149.00 45.87 49.12
N LYS A 10 149.01 47.21 48.99
CA LYS A 10 147.80 48.00 48.73
C LYS A 10 147.15 47.65 47.40
N GLU A 11 147.92 47.58 46.32
CA GLU A 11 147.43 47.17 44.99
C GLU A 11 146.81 45.77 45.03
N ALA A 12 147.40 44.84 45.79
CA ALA A 12 146.85 43.48 45.97
C ALA A 12 145.58 43.47 46.84
N GLU A 13 145.48 44.32 47.86
CA GLU A 13 144.27 44.50 48.66
C GLU A 13 143.14 45.18 47.87
N GLU A 14 143.45 46.19 47.07
CA GLU A 14 142.51 46.87 46.17
C GLU A 14 142.05 45.92 45.06
N SER A 15 142.96 45.14 44.46
CA SER A 15 142.61 44.10 43.49
C SER A 15 141.72 43.01 44.09
N ARG A 16 141.93 42.64 45.36
CA ARG A 16 141.05 41.71 46.08
C ARG A 16 139.67 42.31 46.35
N ARG A 17 139.60 43.56 46.79
CA ARG A 17 138.31 44.26 47.00
C ARG A 17 137.53 44.38 45.69
N LEU A 18 138.19 44.77 44.59
CA LEU A 18 137.57 44.84 43.27
C LEU A 18 137.10 43.45 42.78
N ALA A 19 137.86 42.38 43.04
CA ALA A 19 137.44 41.01 42.71
C ALA A 19 136.24 40.54 43.56
N GLU A 20 136.20 40.89 44.85
CA GLU A 20 135.06 40.61 45.74
C GLU A 20 133.83 41.42 45.32
N GLU A 21 133.97 42.71 45.02
CA GLU A 21 132.90 43.56 44.50
C GLU A 21 132.35 43.03 43.17
N LEU A 22 133.22 42.71 42.20
CA LEU A 22 132.82 42.08 40.94
C LEU A 22 132.06 40.77 41.18
N LYS A 23 132.56 39.90 42.06
CA LYS A 23 131.85 38.66 42.43
C LYS A 23 130.47 38.93 43.03
N THR A 24 130.33 39.93 43.90
CA THR A 24 128.99 40.29 44.44
C THR A 24 128.06 40.88 43.38
N LEU A 25 128.60 41.58 42.37
CA LEU A 25 127.83 42.10 41.25
C LEU A 25 127.42 40.98 40.28
N GLU A 26 128.28 40.00 40.02
CA GLU A 26 127.95 38.80 39.25
C GLU A 26 126.89 37.94 39.96
N GLU A 27 127.02 37.72 41.27
CA GLU A 27 126.00 37.01 42.06
C GLU A 27 124.65 37.75 42.09
N ARG A 28 124.66 39.09 42.15
CA ARG A 28 123.44 39.90 42.02
C ARG A 28 122.84 39.81 40.62
N SER A 29 123.66 39.95 39.57
CA SER A 29 123.23 39.82 38.17
C SER A 29 122.67 38.42 37.86
N GLY A 30 123.25 37.37 38.44
CA GLY A 30 122.74 36.00 38.37
C GLY A 30 121.35 35.88 38.98
N ARG A 31 121.16 36.35 40.22
CA ARG A 31 119.86 36.32 40.91
C ARG A 31 118.81 37.19 40.19
N GLU A 32 119.19 38.35 39.66
CA GLU A 32 118.28 39.20 38.88
C GLU A 32 117.83 38.52 37.57
N LYS A 33 118.73 37.81 36.89
CA LYS A 33 118.39 36.98 35.72
C LYS A 33 117.49 35.81 36.10
N GLU A 34 117.78 35.08 37.17
CA GLU A 34 116.92 33.99 37.66
C GLU A 34 115.50 34.49 37.98
N ILE A 35 115.38 35.64 38.66
CA ILE A 35 114.08 36.28 38.95
C ILE A 35 113.36 36.74 37.67
N ALA A 36 114.10 37.20 36.66
CA ALA A 36 113.53 37.57 35.35
C ALA A 36 113.04 36.32 34.59
N ASP A 37 113.85 35.27 34.51
CA ASP A 37 113.51 34.00 33.85
C ASP A 37 112.33 33.30 34.54
N GLU A 38 112.23 33.34 35.87
CA GLU A 38 111.06 32.87 36.60
C GLU A 38 109.80 33.67 36.26
N LYS A 39 109.89 35.00 36.14
CA LYS A 39 108.75 35.85 35.75
C LYS A 39 108.31 35.56 34.31
N VAL A 40 109.26 35.38 33.38
CA VAL A 40 108.96 34.98 32.00
C VAL A 40 108.23 33.64 31.97
N LYS A 41 108.76 32.61 32.65
CA LYS A 41 108.12 31.28 32.74
C LYS A 41 106.70 31.33 33.32
N ARG A 42 106.45 32.17 34.34
CA ARG A 42 105.10 32.36 34.91
C ARG A 42 104.17 33.04 33.91
N LEU A 43 104.59 34.11 33.24
CA LEU A 43 103.80 34.80 32.21
C LEU A 43 103.52 33.91 30.99
N GLU A 44 104.45 33.04 30.61
CA GLU A 44 104.24 32.05 29.55
C GLU A 44 103.21 30.99 29.94
N ALA A 45 103.28 30.45 31.17
CA ALA A 45 102.29 29.51 31.69
C ALA A 45 100.89 30.14 31.87
N GLU A 46 100.81 31.39 32.32
CA GLU A 46 99.56 32.16 32.37
C GLU A 46 99.00 32.37 30.97
N LYS A 47 99.85 32.68 29.97
CA LYS A 47 99.44 32.85 28.57
C LYS A 47 98.93 31.54 27.95
N THR A 48 99.55 30.40 28.21
CA THR A 48 99.03 29.10 27.72
C THR A 48 97.70 28.76 28.38
N ALA A 49 97.59 28.90 29.71
CA ALA A 49 96.34 28.68 30.44
C ALA A 49 95.21 29.62 29.97
N HIS A 50 95.51 30.88 29.65
CA HIS A 50 94.54 31.81 29.08
C HIS A 50 94.11 31.43 27.65
N LEU A 51 95.02 30.92 26.81
CA LEU A 51 94.67 30.46 25.46
C LEU A 51 93.81 29.18 25.51
N GLU A 52 94.13 28.24 26.40
CA GLU A 52 93.32 27.04 26.65
C GLU A 52 91.94 27.39 27.23
N SER A 53 91.88 28.32 28.19
CA SER A 53 90.61 28.84 28.71
C SER A 53 89.78 29.48 27.61
N ARG A 54 90.40 30.27 26.72
CA ARG A 54 89.71 30.92 25.59
C ARG A 54 89.20 29.91 24.57
N SER A 55 90.00 28.90 24.18
CA SER A 55 89.54 27.87 23.24
C SER A 55 88.42 27.01 23.82
N ASN A 56 88.46 26.70 25.13
CA ASN A 56 87.37 26.01 25.82
C ASN A 56 86.08 26.83 25.88
N LEU A 57 86.18 28.16 26.05
CA LEU A 57 85.03 29.07 25.98
C LEU A 57 84.48 29.19 24.55
N GLU A 58 85.36 29.31 23.54
CA GLU A 58 84.98 29.35 22.11
C GLU A 58 84.26 28.06 21.68
N LEU A 59 84.71 26.89 22.14
CA LEU A 59 84.02 25.61 21.92
C LEU A 59 82.64 25.60 22.59
N ARG A 60 82.56 25.99 23.86
CA ARG A 60 81.30 26.00 24.61
C ARG A 60 80.26 26.98 24.06
N VAL A 61 80.70 28.08 23.44
CA VAL A 61 79.80 28.98 22.68
C VAL A 61 79.24 28.26 21.45
N ARG A 62 80.07 27.57 20.66
CA ARG A 62 79.60 26.80 19.49
C ARG A 62 78.64 25.67 19.88
N ASP A 63 78.90 24.97 20.98
CA ASP A 63 78.01 23.92 21.49
C ASP A 63 76.64 24.48 21.90
N LEU A 64 76.63 25.67 22.53
CA LEU A 64 75.38 26.37 22.87
C LEU A 64 74.65 26.91 21.63
N GLU A 65 75.37 27.45 20.64
CA GLU A 65 74.79 27.87 19.36
C GLU A 65 74.16 26.68 18.61
N ALA A 66 74.83 25.52 18.60
CA ALA A 66 74.31 24.29 18.02
C ALA A 66 73.06 23.79 18.77
N ALA A 67 73.08 23.78 20.11
CA ALA A 67 71.92 23.41 20.92
C ALA A 67 70.73 24.35 20.68
N VAL A 68 70.95 25.67 20.63
CA VAL A 68 69.92 26.66 20.32
C VAL A 68 69.37 26.49 18.90
N ALA A 69 70.21 26.15 17.91
CA ALA A 69 69.76 25.86 16.55
C ALA A 69 68.87 24.60 16.49
N VAL A 70 69.21 23.56 17.23
CA VAL A 70 68.39 22.35 17.37
C VAL A 70 67.04 22.68 18.01
N GLU A 71 67.02 23.38 19.16
CA GLU A 71 65.79 23.80 19.82
C GLU A 71 64.90 24.68 18.92
N GLN A 72 65.48 25.63 18.17
CA GLN A 72 64.74 26.43 17.20
C GLN A 72 64.17 25.60 16.04
N SER A 73 64.85 24.53 15.62
CA SER A 73 64.34 23.61 14.59
C SER A 73 63.18 22.76 15.13
N GLY A 74 63.29 22.22 16.35
CA GLY A 74 62.22 21.49 17.03
C GLY A 74 61.00 22.36 17.34
N GLN A 75 61.20 23.63 17.71
CA GLN A 75 60.10 24.58 17.90
C GLN A 75 59.33 24.85 16.60
N LYS A 76 60.04 24.99 15.46
CA LYS A 76 59.41 25.16 14.14
C LYS A 76 58.64 23.91 13.72
N GLU A 77 59.20 22.72 13.94
CA GLU A 77 58.51 21.46 13.68
C GLU A 77 57.25 21.31 14.54
N ALA A 78 57.32 21.62 15.83
CA ALA A 78 56.18 21.64 16.73
C ALA A 78 55.10 22.65 16.29
N GLN A 79 55.49 23.83 15.79
CA GLN A 79 54.56 24.82 15.21
C GLN A 79 53.86 24.27 13.95
N CYS A 80 54.61 23.71 12.99
CA CYS A 80 54.03 23.06 11.80
C CYS A 80 53.06 21.93 12.17
N ASN A 81 53.41 21.11 13.17
CA ASN A 81 52.55 20.02 13.65
C ASN A 81 51.27 20.54 14.33
N LEU A 82 51.34 21.64 15.09
CA LEU A 82 50.16 22.30 15.66
C LEU A 82 49.27 22.94 14.59
N GLU A 83 49.85 23.58 13.56
CA GLU A 83 49.10 24.13 12.43
C GLU A 83 48.38 23.02 11.65
N LEU A 84 49.06 21.90 11.38
CA LEU A 84 48.48 20.71 10.75
C LEU A 84 47.36 20.11 11.61
N LEU A 85 47.54 20.03 12.93
CA LEU A 85 46.50 19.56 13.84
C LEU A 85 45.27 20.50 13.81
N HIS A 86 45.49 21.81 13.74
CA HIS A 86 44.42 22.79 13.57
C HIS A 86 43.68 22.70 12.23
N THR A 87 44.33 22.33 11.11
CA THR A 87 43.61 22.08 9.86
C THR A 87 42.75 20.83 9.95
N HIS A 88 43.28 19.74 10.52
CA HIS A 88 42.52 18.51 10.75
C HIS A 88 41.29 18.73 11.64
N PHE A 89 41.41 19.51 12.73
CA PHE A 89 40.25 19.84 13.55
C PHE A 89 39.17 20.63 12.79
N ARG A 90 39.56 21.62 11.96
CA ARG A 90 38.60 22.37 11.12
C ARG A 90 37.92 21.48 10.08
N GLU A 91 38.63 20.49 9.54
CA GLU A 91 38.07 19.54 8.58
C GLU A 91 37.11 18.56 9.25
N LEU A 92 37.43 18.09 10.46
CA LEU A 92 36.52 17.29 11.29
C LEU A 92 35.27 18.07 11.68
N GLU A 93 35.39 19.35 12.06
CA GLU A 93 34.25 20.22 12.37
C GLU A 93 33.32 20.40 11.15
N ARG A 94 33.88 20.61 9.95
CA ARG A 94 33.11 20.69 8.69
C ARG A 94 32.45 19.36 8.33
N ALA A 95 33.15 18.24 8.48
CA ALA A 95 32.59 16.91 8.23
C ALA A 95 31.42 16.64 9.19
N TYR A 96 31.57 16.99 10.47
CA TYR A 96 30.52 16.87 11.48
C TYR A 96 29.32 17.78 11.20
N SER A 97 29.52 19.03 10.75
CA SER A 97 28.40 19.91 10.37
C SER A 97 27.63 19.39 9.17
N LEU A 98 28.34 18.93 8.13
CA LEU A 98 27.72 18.32 6.94
C LEU A 98 26.94 17.04 7.29
N GLU A 99 27.47 16.20 8.19
CA GLU A 99 26.78 14.98 8.61
C GLU A 99 25.55 15.28 9.48
N ARG A 100 25.61 16.35 10.30
CA ARG A 100 24.45 16.86 11.04
C ARG A 100 23.37 17.42 10.10
N GLU A 101 23.77 18.14 9.05
CA GLU A 101 22.84 18.62 8.02
C GLU A 101 22.19 17.46 7.27
N ARG A 102 22.98 16.47 6.81
CA ARG A 102 22.46 15.25 6.18
C ARG A 102 21.46 14.52 7.06
N ARG A 103 21.79 14.36 8.34
CA ARG A 103 20.89 13.76 9.33
C ARG A 103 19.57 14.54 9.47
N SER A 104 19.61 15.87 9.53
CA SER A 104 18.40 16.70 9.55
C SER A 104 17.55 16.54 8.28
N HIS A 105 18.18 16.42 7.11
CA HIS A 105 17.48 16.18 5.85
C HIS A 105 16.85 14.78 5.79
N THR A 106 17.51 13.74 6.32
CA THR A 106 16.94 12.39 6.39
C THR A 106 15.83 12.29 7.44
N GLU A 107 15.97 12.94 8.60
CA GLU A 107 14.91 13.06 9.60
C GLU A 107 13.66 13.73 8.99
N HIS A 108 13.79 14.87 8.31
CA HIS A 108 12.65 15.52 7.61
C HIS A 108 12.11 14.75 6.39
N ALA A 109 12.90 13.86 5.77
CA ALA A 109 12.40 12.96 4.74
C ALA A 109 11.56 11.83 5.35
N LEU A 110 12.00 11.26 6.47
CA LEU A 110 11.26 10.24 7.21
C LEU A 110 9.96 10.80 7.82
N GLU A 111 9.99 12.01 8.38
CA GLU A 111 8.78 12.69 8.87
C GLU A 111 7.72 12.86 7.77
N ARG A 112 8.14 13.30 6.57
CA ARG A 112 7.23 13.43 5.42
C ARG A 112 6.65 12.08 4.99
N LEU A 113 7.49 11.07 4.80
CA LEU A 113 7.04 9.72 4.45
C LEU A 113 6.09 9.12 5.51
N GLN A 114 6.33 9.39 6.80
CA GLN A 114 5.42 8.99 7.87
C GLN A 114 4.07 9.70 7.78
N THR A 115 4.05 11.00 7.46
CA THR A 115 2.78 11.74 7.25
C THR A 115 2.02 11.26 6.02
N GLU A 116 2.72 10.96 4.92
CA GLU A 116 2.14 10.40 3.69
C GLU A 116 1.58 9.00 3.94
N PHE A 117 2.30 8.12 4.64
CA PHE A 117 1.83 6.80 5.04
C PHE A 117 0.58 6.88 5.92
N ASN A 118 0.59 7.75 6.94
CA ASN A 118 -0.57 7.96 7.81
C ASN A 118 -1.78 8.48 7.02
N HIS A 119 -1.57 9.37 6.06
CA HIS A 119 -2.62 9.88 5.19
C HIS A 119 -3.22 8.76 4.32
N CYS A 120 -2.40 8.00 3.59
CA CYS A 120 -2.83 6.84 2.82
C CYS A 120 -3.56 5.80 3.67
N GLN A 121 -3.13 5.58 4.92
CA GLN A 121 -3.82 4.69 5.86
C GLN A 121 -5.23 5.20 6.21
N THR A 122 -5.39 6.52 6.43
CA THR A 122 -6.72 7.12 6.67
C THR A 122 -7.62 7.06 5.44
N GLU A 123 -7.11 7.31 4.25
CA GLU A 123 -7.88 7.20 3.00
C GLU A 123 -8.35 5.75 2.75
N MET A 124 -7.45 4.77 2.91
CA MET A 124 -7.78 3.35 2.80
C MET A 124 -8.84 2.93 3.83
N ALA A 125 -8.76 3.44 5.07
CA ALA A 125 -9.77 3.16 6.10
C ALA A 125 -11.14 3.76 5.75
N VAL A 126 -11.18 4.99 5.22
CA VAL A 126 -12.42 5.61 4.73
C VAL A 126 -13.00 4.83 3.55
N ALA A 127 -12.17 4.43 2.57
CA ALA A 127 -12.59 3.64 1.41
C ALA A 127 -13.19 2.28 1.81
N LEU A 128 -12.53 1.55 2.71
CA LEU A 128 -13.04 0.29 3.27
C LEU A 128 -14.38 0.48 3.99
N GLU A 129 -14.55 1.58 4.72
CA GLU A 129 -15.79 1.87 5.44
C GLU A 129 -16.93 2.32 4.49
N THR A 130 -16.62 2.95 3.36
CA THR A 130 -17.61 3.20 2.28
C THR A 130 -18.03 1.93 1.58
N GLU A 131 -17.09 1.01 1.28
CA GLU A 131 -17.41 -0.30 0.67
C GLU A 131 -18.22 -1.20 1.61
N ARG A 132 -17.93 -1.18 2.92
CA ARG A 132 -18.77 -1.86 3.94
C ARG A 132 -20.20 -1.33 3.97
N LYS A 133 -20.39 -0.02 3.84
CA LYS A 133 -21.73 0.59 3.78
C LYS A 133 -22.45 0.20 2.48
N ALA A 134 -21.78 0.30 1.34
CA ALA A 134 -22.33 -0.10 0.05
C ALA A 134 -22.74 -1.59 0.02
N THR A 135 -21.89 -2.49 0.54
CA THR A 135 -22.19 -3.92 0.64
C THR A 135 -23.32 -4.21 1.65
N SER A 136 -23.41 -3.49 2.77
CA SER A 136 -24.55 -3.57 3.70
C SER A 136 -25.87 -3.17 3.03
N ASP A 137 -25.88 -2.08 2.27
CA ASP A 137 -27.09 -1.59 1.60
C ASP A 137 -27.49 -2.47 0.41
N LEU A 138 -26.53 -3.05 -0.32
CA LEU A 138 -26.82 -4.09 -1.32
C LEU A 138 -27.37 -5.37 -0.68
N SER A 139 -26.87 -5.77 0.48
CA SER A 139 -27.38 -6.93 1.24
C SER A 139 -28.83 -6.72 1.70
N LYS A 140 -29.18 -5.52 2.18
CA LYS A 140 -30.58 -5.16 2.52
C LYS A 140 -31.49 -5.26 1.30
N LYS A 141 -31.10 -4.65 0.17
CA LYS A 141 -31.87 -4.72 -1.09
C LYS A 141 -32.05 -6.16 -1.58
N LEU A 142 -31.03 -7.01 -1.45
CA LEU A 142 -31.13 -8.43 -1.80
C LEU A 142 -32.19 -9.15 -0.94
N GLU A 143 -32.25 -8.86 0.36
CA GLU A 143 -33.25 -9.46 1.25
C GLU A 143 -34.66 -8.90 1.02
N GLU A 144 -34.78 -7.62 0.69
CA GLU A 144 -36.02 -7.00 0.22
C GLU A 144 -36.53 -7.68 -1.06
N GLU A 145 -35.68 -7.89 -2.06
CA GLU A 145 -36.00 -8.60 -3.31
C GLU A 145 -36.38 -10.06 -3.08
N LYS A 146 -35.65 -10.81 -2.23
CA LYS A 146 -36.07 -12.17 -1.83
C LYS A 146 -37.47 -12.17 -1.19
N SER A 147 -37.77 -11.18 -0.35
CA SER A 147 -39.10 -11.06 0.28
C SER A 147 -40.20 -10.75 -0.75
N GLN A 148 -39.88 -10.01 -1.81
CA GLN A 148 -40.79 -9.73 -2.93
C GLN A 148 -40.99 -10.99 -3.79
N LEU A 149 -39.93 -11.72 -4.10
CA LEU A 149 -39.98 -12.96 -4.86
C LEU A 149 -40.79 -14.06 -4.14
N GLY A 150 -40.67 -14.16 -2.81
CA GLY A 150 -41.52 -15.04 -2.01
C GLY A 150 -43.02 -14.69 -2.14
N LYS A 151 -43.36 -13.39 -2.15
CA LYS A 151 -44.75 -12.92 -2.33
C LYS A 151 -45.27 -13.19 -3.75
N THR A 152 -44.46 -12.96 -4.79
CA THR A 152 -44.88 -13.25 -6.17
C THR A 152 -45.01 -14.74 -6.42
N GLN A 153 -44.14 -15.57 -5.83
CA GLN A 153 -44.26 -17.02 -5.89
C GLN A 153 -45.54 -17.53 -5.20
N SER A 154 -45.92 -16.98 -4.04
CA SER A 154 -47.19 -17.35 -3.39
C SER A 154 -48.42 -16.93 -4.21
N LEU A 155 -48.38 -15.76 -4.85
CA LEU A 155 -49.45 -15.29 -5.76
C LEU A 155 -49.56 -16.17 -7.01
N LEU A 156 -48.44 -16.62 -7.58
CA LEU A 156 -48.42 -17.54 -8.71
C LEU A 156 -48.95 -18.93 -8.33
N GLN A 157 -48.63 -19.45 -7.14
CA GLN A 157 -49.22 -20.69 -6.63
C GLN A 157 -50.73 -20.57 -6.45
N GLN A 158 -51.22 -19.44 -5.92
CA GLN A 158 -52.65 -19.18 -5.78
C GLN A 158 -53.36 -19.09 -7.15
N ALA A 159 -52.75 -18.41 -8.12
CA ALA A 159 -53.29 -18.31 -9.49
C ALA A 159 -53.26 -19.67 -10.22
N ALA A 160 -52.25 -20.52 -9.98
CA ALA A 160 -52.18 -21.86 -10.54
C ALA A 160 -53.27 -22.79 -9.97
N ALA A 161 -53.54 -22.71 -8.66
CA ALA A 161 -54.65 -23.45 -8.05
C ALA A 161 -56.02 -23.01 -8.61
N GLN A 162 -56.24 -21.71 -8.77
CA GLN A 162 -57.45 -21.19 -9.43
C GLN A 162 -57.55 -21.63 -10.90
N HIS A 163 -56.43 -21.82 -11.59
CA HIS A 163 -56.39 -22.35 -12.94
C HIS A 163 -56.78 -23.84 -12.98
N SER A 164 -56.27 -24.68 -12.07
CA SER A 164 -56.67 -26.09 -12.02
C SER A 164 -58.14 -26.24 -11.62
N GLU A 165 -58.63 -25.45 -10.65
CA GLU A 165 -60.06 -25.42 -10.28
C GLU A 165 -60.95 -25.04 -11.49
N ALA A 166 -60.50 -24.10 -12.33
CA ALA A 166 -61.21 -23.74 -13.55
C ALA A 166 -61.13 -24.84 -14.64
N GLU A 167 -59.97 -25.47 -14.83
CA GLU A 167 -59.77 -26.58 -15.77
C GLU A 167 -60.60 -27.82 -15.38
N ASP A 168 -60.67 -28.14 -14.09
CA ASP A 168 -61.54 -29.18 -13.54
C ASP A 168 -63.02 -28.82 -13.77
N ALA A 169 -63.43 -27.56 -13.57
CA ALA A 169 -64.78 -27.11 -13.88
C ALA A 169 -65.09 -27.26 -15.39
N PHE A 170 -64.17 -26.88 -16.28
CA PHE A 170 -64.32 -27.09 -17.72
C PHE A 170 -64.38 -28.57 -18.10
N HIS A 171 -63.58 -29.44 -17.47
CA HIS A 171 -63.62 -30.88 -17.69
C HIS A 171 -64.98 -31.47 -17.26
N ASN A 172 -65.50 -31.05 -16.10
CA ASN A 172 -66.82 -31.43 -15.61
C ASN A 172 -67.94 -30.95 -16.56
N PHE A 173 -67.88 -29.74 -17.11
CA PHE A 173 -68.83 -29.28 -18.12
C PHE A 173 -68.74 -30.08 -19.43
N LEU A 174 -67.53 -30.43 -19.88
CA LEU A 174 -67.34 -31.29 -21.06
C LEU A 174 -67.90 -32.70 -20.83
N GLN A 175 -67.69 -33.30 -19.65
CA GLN A 175 -68.33 -34.57 -19.30
C GLN A 175 -69.86 -34.48 -19.29
N GLN A 176 -70.44 -33.38 -18.77
CA GLN A 176 -71.89 -33.15 -18.81
C GLN A 176 -72.42 -33.04 -20.26
N ILE A 177 -71.70 -32.35 -21.15
CA ILE A 177 -72.05 -32.26 -22.58
C ILE A 177 -71.96 -33.64 -23.25
N ILE A 178 -70.91 -34.42 -22.97
CA ILE A 178 -70.74 -35.79 -23.49
C ILE A 178 -71.87 -36.70 -22.99
N ALA A 179 -72.26 -36.61 -21.72
CA ALA A 179 -73.38 -37.35 -21.15
C ALA A 179 -74.72 -36.96 -21.81
N LEU A 180 -74.98 -35.65 -21.99
CA LEU A 180 -76.17 -35.16 -22.70
C LEU A 180 -76.22 -35.65 -24.15
N LEU A 181 -75.10 -35.59 -24.89
CA LEU A 181 -75.00 -36.14 -26.25
C LEU A 181 -75.20 -37.66 -26.27
N GLY A 182 -74.73 -38.39 -25.25
CA GLY A 182 -75.01 -39.81 -25.05
C GLY A 182 -76.50 -40.10 -24.87
N THR A 183 -77.20 -39.32 -24.04
CA THR A 183 -78.67 -39.46 -23.88
C THR A 183 -79.43 -39.08 -25.15
N MET A 184 -78.97 -38.10 -25.93
CA MET A 184 -79.54 -37.76 -27.23
C MET A 184 -79.36 -38.90 -28.25
N ALA A 185 -78.20 -39.56 -28.27
CA ALA A 185 -77.93 -40.72 -29.13
C ALA A 185 -78.82 -41.92 -28.80
N GLN A 186 -79.20 -42.10 -27.52
CA GLN A 186 -80.12 -43.15 -27.07
C GLN A 186 -81.60 -42.85 -27.36
N ASN A 187 -81.96 -41.57 -27.57
CA ASN A 187 -83.32 -41.13 -27.85
C ASN A 187 -83.71 -41.14 -29.34
N LEU A 188 -82.89 -41.72 -30.24
CA LEU A 188 -83.16 -41.73 -31.69
C LEU A 188 -84.27 -42.71 -32.16
N ALA A 189 -85.06 -43.24 -31.22
CA ALA A 189 -86.12 -44.22 -31.48
C ALA A 189 -87.53 -43.74 -31.09
N GLN A 190 -87.91 -42.50 -31.44
CA GLN A 190 -89.31 -42.12 -31.78
C GLN A 190 -89.43 -40.68 -32.36
N PRO A 191 -90.45 -40.39 -33.19
CA PRO A 191 -90.57 -39.09 -33.87
C PRO A 191 -91.51 -38.09 -33.16
N ALA A 192 -91.03 -36.88 -32.88
CA ALA A 192 -91.87 -35.74 -32.51
C ALA A 192 -91.31 -34.39 -33.02
N LYS A 193 -92.21 -33.43 -33.25
CA LYS A 193 -92.04 -32.22 -34.07
C LYS A 193 -91.27 -31.04 -33.41
N HIS A 194 -90.85 -30.13 -34.30
CA HIS A 194 -90.56 -28.68 -34.15
C HIS A 194 -89.12 -28.16 -33.92
N ASP A 195 -88.68 -27.43 -34.96
CA ASP A 195 -87.92 -26.17 -35.04
C ASP A 195 -86.59 -25.92 -34.32
N GLY A 196 -85.64 -25.36 -35.07
CA GLY A 196 -84.36 -24.83 -34.56
C GLY A 196 -83.19 -24.89 -35.54
N LYS A 197 -83.36 -24.50 -36.81
CA LYS A 197 -82.22 -24.36 -37.74
C LYS A 197 -81.66 -22.93 -37.68
N PRO A 198 -80.35 -22.72 -37.45
CA PRO A 198 -79.76 -21.39 -37.53
C PRO A 198 -79.85 -20.86 -38.96
N SER A 199 -79.99 -19.54 -39.10
CA SER A 199 -80.18 -18.89 -40.39
C SER A 199 -78.86 -18.79 -41.18
N PRO A 200 -78.90 -18.76 -42.53
CA PRO A 200 -77.70 -18.56 -43.34
C PRO A 200 -76.91 -17.29 -43.01
N ALA A 201 -77.56 -16.26 -42.44
CA ALA A 201 -76.93 -15.03 -42.00
C ALA A 201 -76.00 -15.23 -40.80
N GLU A 202 -76.38 -16.07 -39.83
CA GLU A 202 -75.56 -16.36 -38.64
C GLU A 202 -74.28 -17.12 -39.00
N VAL A 203 -74.39 -18.05 -39.96
CA VAL A 203 -73.23 -18.79 -40.49
C VAL A 203 -72.26 -17.85 -41.21
N LEU A 204 -72.78 -16.94 -42.05
CA LEU A 204 -71.95 -15.94 -42.74
C LEU A 204 -71.31 -14.94 -41.76
N GLN A 205 -72.01 -14.56 -40.69
CA GLN A 205 -71.50 -13.65 -39.67
C GLN A 205 -70.40 -14.30 -38.82
N LEU A 206 -70.55 -15.58 -38.45
CA LEU A 206 -69.49 -16.38 -37.80
C LEU A 206 -68.26 -16.54 -38.70
N LEU A 207 -68.47 -16.77 -40.01
CA LEU A 207 -67.38 -16.92 -40.97
C LEU A 207 -66.64 -15.59 -41.20
N ALA A 208 -67.35 -14.46 -41.24
CA ALA A 208 -66.75 -13.12 -41.30
C ALA A 208 -65.91 -12.78 -40.06
N VAL A 209 -66.39 -13.08 -38.84
CA VAL A 209 -65.62 -12.92 -37.58
C VAL A 209 -64.42 -13.86 -37.54
N THR A 210 -64.56 -15.07 -38.08
CA THR A 210 -63.44 -16.02 -38.17
C THR A 210 -62.38 -15.54 -39.15
N LEU A 211 -62.76 -14.96 -40.30
CA LEU A 211 -61.81 -14.41 -41.26
C LEU A 211 -61.11 -13.15 -40.72
N SER A 212 -61.81 -12.22 -40.06
CA SER A 212 -61.19 -11.03 -39.49
C SER A 212 -60.20 -11.35 -38.38
N THR A 213 -60.51 -12.33 -37.51
CA THR A 213 -59.57 -12.80 -36.48
C THR A 213 -58.37 -13.54 -37.07
N LYS A 214 -58.53 -14.28 -38.18
CA LYS A 214 -57.37 -14.89 -38.88
C LYS A 214 -56.50 -13.84 -39.57
N GLN A 215 -57.10 -12.83 -40.18
CA GLN A 215 -56.36 -11.71 -40.80
C GLN A 215 -55.57 -10.92 -39.76
N HIS A 216 -56.19 -10.54 -38.64
CA HIS A 216 -55.52 -9.78 -37.59
C HIS A 216 -54.33 -10.54 -36.97
N ARG A 217 -54.48 -11.85 -36.72
CA ARG A 217 -53.34 -12.70 -36.30
C ARG A 217 -52.21 -12.76 -37.33
N LEU A 218 -52.54 -12.72 -38.63
CA LEU A 218 -51.54 -12.78 -39.69
C LEU A 218 -50.73 -11.48 -39.75
N GLU A 219 -51.41 -10.34 -39.61
CA GLU A 219 -50.79 -9.02 -39.45
C GLU A 219 -49.91 -8.96 -38.19
N GLU A 220 -50.38 -9.50 -37.05
CA GLU A 220 -49.62 -9.60 -35.80
C GLU A 220 -48.35 -10.46 -35.95
N THR A 221 -48.44 -11.63 -36.60
CA THR A 221 -47.24 -12.44 -36.91
C THR A 221 -46.28 -11.74 -37.87
N ASN A 222 -46.78 -10.90 -38.78
CA ASN A 222 -45.93 -10.17 -39.72
C ASN A 222 -45.15 -9.04 -39.02
N LEU A 223 -45.77 -8.36 -38.04
CA LEU A 223 -45.06 -7.44 -37.14
C LEU A 223 -43.95 -8.18 -36.36
N GLN A 224 -44.26 -9.33 -35.77
CA GLN A 224 -43.28 -10.13 -35.02
C GLN A 224 -42.09 -10.54 -35.89
N VAL A 225 -42.30 -10.87 -37.16
CA VAL A 225 -41.21 -11.15 -38.12
C VAL A 225 -40.38 -9.91 -38.42
N GLN A 226 -40.98 -8.72 -38.55
CA GLN A 226 -40.24 -7.47 -38.75
C GLN A 226 -39.40 -7.09 -37.51
N ASP A 227 -39.94 -7.25 -36.30
CA ASP A 227 -39.22 -7.03 -35.06
C ASP A 227 -38.03 -8.00 -34.90
N LEU A 228 -38.21 -9.27 -35.28
CA LEU A 228 -37.14 -10.26 -35.30
C LEU A 228 -36.05 -9.91 -36.34
N LEU A 229 -36.42 -9.44 -37.53
CA LEU A 229 -35.45 -8.98 -38.54
C LEU A 229 -34.63 -7.79 -38.03
N ALA A 230 -35.28 -6.79 -37.42
CA ALA A 230 -34.60 -5.65 -36.80
C ALA A 230 -33.67 -6.07 -35.64
N ALA A 231 -34.06 -7.07 -34.85
CA ALA A 231 -33.21 -7.65 -33.82
C ALA A 231 -31.99 -8.41 -34.41
N THR A 232 -32.16 -9.14 -35.51
CA THR A 232 -31.03 -9.82 -36.18
C THR A 232 -30.03 -8.85 -36.80
N GLN A 233 -30.49 -7.71 -37.34
CA GLN A 233 -29.59 -6.66 -37.82
C GLN A 233 -28.73 -6.08 -36.69
N LYS A 234 -29.34 -5.73 -35.54
CA LYS A 234 -28.58 -5.25 -34.36
C LYS A 234 -27.57 -6.27 -33.85
N LEU A 235 -27.96 -7.55 -33.76
CA LEU A 235 -27.03 -8.63 -33.39
C LEU A 235 -25.88 -8.81 -34.38
N HIS A 236 -26.09 -8.47 -35.66
CA HIS A 236 -25.04 -8.48 -36.67
C HIS A 236 -24.06 -7.30 -36.49
N GLU A 237 -24.57 -6.09 -36.25
CA GLU A 237 -23.77 -4.91 -35.92
C GLU A 237 -22.93 -5.12 -34.64
N GLU A 238 -23.53 -5.68 -33.58
CA GLU A 238 -22.83 -6.04 -32.34
C GLU A 238 -21.73 -7.10 -32.59
N ASN A 239 -21.96 -8.09 -33.45
CA ASN A 239 -20.93 -9.07 -33.83
C ASN A 239 -19.76 -8.43 -34.59
N GLN A 240 -20.02 -7.48 -35.50
CA GLN A 240 -18.96 -6.76 -36.21
C GLN A 240 -18.08 -5.95 -35.22
N LEU A 241 -18.70 -5.28 -34.24
CA LEU A 241 -17.97 -4.54 -33.20
C LEU A 241 -17.15 -5.47 -32.29
N LEU A 242 -17.68 -6.64 -31.93
CA LEU A 242 -16.93 -7.64 -31.16
C LEU A 242 -15.74 -8.21 -31.96
N GLN A 243 -15.89 -8.43 -33.27
CA GLN A 243 -14.80 -8.86 -34.14
C GLN A 243 -13.69 -7.80 -34.24
N GLN A 244 -14.04 -6.52 -34.37
CA GLN A 244 -13.08 -5.41 -34.34
C GLN A 244 -12.33 -5.37 -33.00
N LEU A 245 -13.04 -5.38 -31.88
CA LEU A 245 -12.45 -5.38 -30.54
C LEU A 245 -11.50 -6.58 -30.32
N THR A 246 -11.87 -7.76 -30.81
CA THR A 246 -11.04 -8.97 -30.73
C THR A 246 -9.76 -8.79 -31.56
N SER A 247 -9.85 -8.17 -32.75
CA SER A 247 -8.68 -7.91 -33.60
C SER A 247 -7.72 -6.88 -33.01
N ASP A 248 -8.24 -5.87 -32.30
CA ASP A 248 -7.42 -4.86 -31.62
C ASP A 248 -6.78 -5.42 -30.33
N GLN A 249 -7.50 -6.27 -29.60
CA GLN A 249 -6.94 -7.04 -28.49
C GLN A 249 -5.81 -7.98 -28.94
N GLN A 250 -5.96 -8.65 -30.10
CA GLN A 250 -4.91 -9.50 -30.64
C GLN A 250 -3.65 -8.69 -30.97
N LYS A 251 -3.77 -7.55 -31.65
CA LYS A 251 -2.62 -6.66 -31.92
C LYS A 251 -1.94 -6.22 -30.62
N GLN A 252 -2.71 -5.82 -29.62
CA GLN A 252 -2.15 -5.40 -28.33
C GLN A 252 -1.38 -6.55 -27.64
N ILE A 253 -1.85 -7.80 -27.77
CA ILE A 253 -1.14 -8.98 -27.30
C ILE A 253 0.16 -9.20 -28.08
N ASP A 254 0.12 -9.11 -29.42
CA ASP A 254 1.28 -9.28 -30.29
C ASP A 254 2.36 -8.22 -30.02
N ASP A 255 1.96 -6.94 -29.88
CA ASP A 255 2.84 -5.83 -29.49
C ASP A 255 3.46 -6.07 -28.10
N SER A 256 2.66 -6.55 -27.14
CA SER A 256 3.14 -6.89 -25.78
C SER A 256 4.15 -8.04 -25.79
N GLN A 257 3.95 -9.03 -26.67
CA GLN A 257 4.89 -10.14 -26.84
C GLN A 257 6.22 -9.68 -27.47
N GLN A 258 6.19 -8.74 -28.42
CA GLN A 258 7.42 -8.15 -28.98
C GLN A 258 8.22 -7.38 -27.91
N MET A 259 7.55 -6.59 -27.07
CA MET A 259 8.20 -5.89 -25.95
C MET A 259 8.80 -6.87 -24.92
N LEU A 260 8.13 -7.98 -24.63
CA LEU A 260 8.68 -9.04 -23.77
C LEU A 260 9.91 -9.71 -24.39
N GLY A 261 9.92 -9.93 -25.70
CA GLY A 261 11.09 -10.43 -26.43
C GLY A 261 12.31 -9.51 -26.28
N GLN A 262 12.13 -8.20 -26.51
CA GLN A 262 13.21 -7.20 -26.35
C GLN A 262 13.77 -7.19 -24.92
N LEU A 263 12.91 -7.20 -23.90
CA LEU A 263 13.34 -7.25 -22.49
C LEU A 263 14.03 -8.57 -22.13
N GLN A 264 13.67 -9.68 -22.78
CA GLN A 264 14.30 -10.98 -22.59
C GLN A 264 15.69 -11.03 -23.25
N ASP A 265 15.84 -10.42 -24.43
CA ASP A 265 17.15 -10.26 -25.09
C ASP A 265 18.07 -9.36 -24.26
N GLU A 266 17.59 -8.20 -23.80
CA GLU A 266 18.33 -7.30 -22.89
C GLU A 266 18.75 -8.00 -21.59
N ALA A 267 17.86 -8.81 -20.99
CA ALA A 267 18.20 -9.60 -19.81
C ALA A 267 19.28 -10.66 -20.10
N SER A 268 19.29 -11.24 -21.30
CA SER A 268 20.33 -12.18 -21.72
C SER A 268 21.70 -11.50 -21.89
N ASP A 269 21.73 -10.29 -22.47
CA ASP A 269 22.95 -9.48 -22.59
C ASP A 269 23.52 -9.08 -21.22
N TRP A 270 22.66 -8.65 -20.29
CA TRP A 270 23.06 -8.39 -18.91
C TRP A 270 23.62 -9.63 -18.21
N THR A 271 23.05 -10.81 -18.49
CA THR A 271 23.55 -12.08 -17.93
C THR A 271 24.94 -12.40 -18.47
N ILE A 272 25.16 -12.24 -19.78
CA ILE A 272 26.47 -12.45 -20.43
C ILE A 272 27.53 -11.49 -19.85
N GLN A 273 27.20 -10.19 -19.75
CA GLN A 273 28.12 -9.20 -19.16
C GLN A 273 28.48 -9.53 -17.70
N ASN A 274 27.50 -9.96 -16.90
CA ASN A 274 27.74 -10.31 -15.51
C ASN A 274 28.65 -11.56 -15.39
N THR A 275 28.46 -12.57 -16.25
CA THR A 275 29.38 -13.73 -16.30
C THR A 275 30.81 -13.33 -16.70
N ALA A 276 30.98 -12.44 -17.67
CA ALA A 276 32.31 -11.96 -18.07
C ALA A 276 33.02 -11.19 -16.94
N LEU A 277 32.31 -10.30 -16.24
CA LEU A 277 32.84 -9.58 -15.07
C LEU A 277 33.19 -10.54 -13.92
N GLN A 278 32.42 -11.62 -13.76
CA GLN A 278 32.68 -12.63 -12.74
C GLN A 278 33.95 -13.45 -13.08
N GLU A 279 34.18 -13.76 -14.35
CA GLU A 279 35.43 -14.38 -14.83
C GLU A 279 36.64 -13.45 -14.64
N GLU A 280 36.55 -12.18 -15.04
CA GLU A 280 37.60 -11.18 -14.81
C GLU A 280 37.95 -11.10 -13.31
N LEU A 281 36.95 -11.03 -12.42
CA LEU A 281 37.15 -10.99 -10.98
C LEU A 281 37.85 -12.25 -10.44
N GLN A 282 37.59 -13.44 -10.99
CA GLN A 282 38.33 -14.64 -10.62
C GLN A 282 39.79 -14.57 -11.07
N THR A 283 40.07 -14.14 -12.31
CA THR A 283 41.45 -14.02 -12.79
C THR A 283 42.28 -13.05 -11.96
N VAL A 284 41.71 -11.90 -11.56
CA VAL A 284 42.37 -10.92 -10.68
C VAL A 284 42.64 -11.50 -9.29
N LYS A 285 41.65 -12.19 -8.69
CA LYS A 285 41.85 -12.88 -7.40
C LYS A 285 42.98 -13.92 -7.46
N GLU A 286 43.09 -14.63 -8.58
CA GLU A 286 44.07 -15.70 -8.77
C GLU A 286 45.48 -15.15 -9.05
N GLN A 287 45.59 -14.01 -9.75
CA GLN A 287 46.83 -13.23 -9.87
C GLN A 287 47.28 -12.70 -8.50
N SER A 288 46.41 -12.03 -7.73
CA SER A 288 46.75 -11.53 -6.39
C SER A 288 47.19 -12.64 -5.43
N ARG A 289 46.60 -13.84 -5.53
CA ARG A 289 47.05 -15.01 -4.75
C ARG A 289 48.47 -15.45 -5.10
N LYS A 290 48.85 -15.44 -6.38
CA LYS A 290 50.21 -15.78 -6.84
C LYS A 290 51.22 -14.76 -6.32
N GLU A 291 50.95 -13.47 -6.46
CA GLU A 291 51.81 -12.38 -5.95
C GLU A 291 52.03 -12.49 -4.43
N ILE A 292 50.96 -12.73 -3.65
CA ILE A 292 51.06 -12.92 -2.19
C ILE A 292 51.90 -14.16 -1.83
N GLN A 293 51.85 -15.21 -2.65
CA GLN A 293 52.63 -16.42 -2.43
C GLN A 293 54.11 -16.22 -2.78
N GLU A 294 54.42 -15.53 -3.87
CA GLU A 294 55.78 -15.14 -4.25
C GLU A 294 56.43 -14.26 -3.16
N LEU A 295 55.74 -13.22 -2.69
CA LEU A 295 56.20 -12.36 -1.59
C LEU A 295 56.43 -13.15 -0.28
N ARG A 296 55.59 -14.16 0.01
CA ARG A 296 55.76 -15.04 1.18
C ARG A 296 57.00 -15.92 1.05
N GLU A 297 57.29 -16.41 -0.15
CA GLU A 297 58.52 -17.17 -0.41
C GLU A 297 59.77 -16.31 -0.36
N GLU A 298 59.73 -15.07 -0.87
CA GLU A 298 60.85 -14.14 -0.76
C GLU A 298 61.15 -13.80 0.71
N PHE A 299 60.11 -13.52 1.51
CA PHE A 299 60.25 -13.29 2.94
C PHE A 299 60.81 -14.52 3.68
N SER A 300 60.39 -15.74 3.32
CA SER A 300 60.92 -16.96 3.94
C SER A 300 62.41 -17.17 3.58
N LYS A 301 62.80 -16.93 2.32
CA LYS A 301 64.20 -16.95 1.86
C LYS A 301 65.05 -15.90 2.59
N GLU A 302 64.55 -14.67 2.75
CA GLU A 302 65.27 -13.61 3.47
C GLU A 302 65.41 -13.91 4.97
N SER A 303 64.34 -14.38 5.62
CA SER A 303 64.39 -14.76 7.04
C SER A 303 65.36 -15.93 7.30
N ALA A 304 65.46 -16.91 6.40
CA ALA A 304 66.45 -17.98 6.47
C ALA A 304 67.89 -17.46 6.35
N VAL A 305 68.15 -16.48 5.47
CA VAL A 305 69.46 -15.82 5.37
C VAL A 305 69.80 -15.03 6.63
N ARG A 306 68.83 -14.29 7.20
CA ARG A 306 69.00 -13.55 8.47
C ARG A 306 69.27 -14.51 9.65
N LEU A 307 68.57 -15.63 9.73
CA LEU A 307 68.81 -16.67 10.74
C LEU A 307 70.19 -17.33 10.56
N ALA A 308 70.60 -17.65 9.33
CA ALA A 308 71.93 -18.18 9.05
C ALA A 308 73.05 -17.20 9.40
N PHE A 309 72.85 -15.89 9.19
CA PHE A 309 73.75 -14.83 9.62
C PHE A 309 73.85 -14.78 11.16
N LEU A 310 72.72 -14.75 11.88
CA LEU A 310 72.69 -14.76 13.34
C LEU A 310 73.32 -16.02 13.92
N HIS A 311 73.11 -17.18 13.30
CA HIS A 311 73.73 -18.44 13.72
C HIS A 311 75.25 -18.42 13.53
N ARG A 312 75.76 -17.88 12.41
CA ARG A 312 77.21 -17.65 12.21
C ARG A 312 77.79 -16.64 13.19
N LEU A 313 77.04 -15.59 13.53
CA LEU A 313 77.44 -14.60 14.54
C LEU A 313 77.53 -15.25 15.93
N ASN A 314 76.51 -16.02 16.33
CA ASN A 314 76.50 -16.77 17.59
C ASN A 314 77.63 -17.80 17.64
N GLN A 315 77.89 -18.54 16.55
CA GLN A 315 79.03 -19.46 16.52
C GLN A 315 80.37 -18.72 16.64
N ARG A 316 80.55 -17.56 15.99
CA ARG A 316 81.74 -16.72 16.17
C ARG A 316 81.90 -16.17 17.59
N LEU A 317 80.80 -15.79 18.24
CA LEU A 317 80.82 -15.36 19.64
C LEU A 317 81.16 -16.53 20.56
N LEU A 318 80.55 -17.70 20.36
CA LEU A 318 80.83 -18.91 21.14
C LEU A 318 82.28 -19.39 20.97
N THR A 319 82.88 -19.30 19.78
CA THR A 319 84.30 -19.60 19.59
C THR A 319 85.22 -18.51 20.15
N GLY A 320 84.82 -17.24 20.06
CA GLY A 320 85.56 -16.11 20.65
C GLY A 320 85.57 -16.12 22.19
N CYS A 321 84.51 -16.61 22.82
CA CYS A 321 84.39 -16.68 24.28
C CYS A 321 85.26 -17.77 24.94
N VAL A 322 85.97 -18.62 24.18
CA VAL A 322 86.82 -19.71 24.72
C VAL A 322 88.33 -19.40 24.63
N LEU A 323 88.73 -18.33 23.95
CA LEU A 323 90.15 -17.93 23.79
C LEU A 323 90.45 -16.48 24.18
N ILE A 324 89.87 -16.01 25.29
CA ILE A 324 90.56 -15.01 26.13
C ILE A 324 91.36 -15.77 27.19
N GLN A 325 92.39 -16.49 26.74
CA GLN A 325 93.55 -16.71 27.61
C GLN A 325 94.20 -15.34 27.85
N PRO A 326 94.72 -15.06 29.07
CA PRO A 326 95.62 -13.91 29.22
C PRO A 326 96.80 -14.09 28.26
N PRO A 327 97.42 -13.01 27.75
CA PRO A 327 98.60 -13.15 26.91
C PRO A 327 99.72 -13.79 27.73
N HIS A 328 99.86 -15.11 27.60
CA HIS A 328 101.04 -15.82 28.06
C HIS A 328 102.24 -15.20 27.36
N ARG A 329 103.29 -14.92 28.14
CA ARG A 329 104.48 -14.19 27.69
C ARG A 329 105.13 -14.90 26.50
N ILE A 330 104.81 -14.48 25.28
CA ILE A 330 105.65 -14.76 24.10
C ILE A 330 106.72 -13.66 24.01
N LEU A 331 107.53 -13.62 25.06
CA LEU A 331 108.82 -12.93 25.12
C LEU A 331 109.86 -14.02 25.47
N GLY A 332 109.91 -15.02 24.60
CA GLY A 332 111.17 -15.70 24.30
C GLY A 332 111.96 -14.84 23.31
N ASP A 333 113.25 -15.09 23.18
CA ASP A 333 114.21 -14.19 22.53
C ASP A 333 113.99 -14.06 21.01
N PHE A 334 113.01 -13.25 20.59
CA PHE A 334 112.90 -12.79 19.21
C PHE A 334 114.09 -11.89 18.88
N THR A 335 114.74 -12.15 17.76
CA THR A 335 115.63 -11.18 17.16
C THR A 335 114.81 -9.97 16.70
N TRP A 336 115.39 -8.76 16.76
CA TRP A 336 114.72 -7.54 16.32
C TRP A 336 114.17 -7.62 14.89
N ARG A 337 114.79 -8.45 14.03
CA ARG A 337 114.33 -8.74 12.68
C ARG A 337 112.97 -9.44 12.66
N GLU A 338 112.84 -10.55 13.37
CA GLU A 338 111.58 -11.33 13.42
C GLU A 338 110.42 -10.50 13.98
N LEU A 339 110.69 -9.60 14.94
CA LEU A 339 109.68 -8.71 15.49
C LEU A 339 109.27 -7.60 14.49
N CYS A 340 110.22 -7.06 13.72
CA CYS A 340 109.91 -6.17 12.59
C CYS A 340 109.14 -6.89 11.47
N ASP A 341 109.47 -8.15 11.18
CA ASP A 341 108.80 -8.96 10.16
C ASP A 341 107.33 -9.22 10.57
N VAL A 342 107.07 -9.64 11.82
CA VAL A 342 105.71 -9.85 12.35
C VAL A 342 104.89 -8.54 12.39
N ILE A 343 105.51 -7.41 12.74
CA ILE A 343 104.83 -6.10 12.67
C ILE A 343 104.52 -5.73 11.22
N SER A 344 105.44 -5.99 10.28
CA SER A 344 105.23 -5.71 8.86
C SER A 344 104.10 -6.57 8.29
N GLU A 345 104.08 -7.88 8.58
CA GLU A 345 102.98 -8.77 8.21
C GLU A 345 101.63 -8.34 8.80
N GLN A 346 101.59 -7.88 10.07
CA GLN A 346 100.36 -7.33 10.65
C GLN A 346 99.92 -6.03 9.99
N VAL A 347 100.84 -5.12 9.65
CA VAL A 347 100.53 -3.87 8.95
C VAL A 347 100.06 -4.16 7.52
N ASP A 348 100.69 -5.09 6.81
CA ASP A 348 100.29 -5.49 5.46
C ASP A 348 98.93 -6.20 5.47
N GLN A 349 98.67 -7.08 6.44
CA GLN A 349 97.36 -7.72 6.62
C GLN A 349 96.28 -6.70 6.95
N MET A 350 96.50 -5.78 7.88
CA MET A 350 95.56 -4.70 8.19
C MET A 350 95.33 -3.77 6.99
N THR A 351 96.37 -3.51 6.20
CA THR A 351 96.27 -2.70 4.98
C THR A 351 95.47 -3.43 3.90
N SER A 352 95.66 -4.74 3.73
CA SER A 352 94.89 -5.60 2.83
C SER A 352 93.41 -5.66 3.24
N ASP A 353 93.12 -5.88 4.53
CA ASP A 353 91.76 -5.89 5.07
C ASP A 353 91.06 -4.54 4.92
N LEU A 354 91.79 -3.43 5.08
CA LEU A 354 91.28 -2.07 4.86
C LEU A 354 90.94 -1.82 3.38
N HIS A 355 91.78 -2.28 2.44
CA HIS A 355 91.48 -2.21 1.00
C HIS A 355 90.26 -3.08 0.65
N GLN A 356 90.19 -4.31 1.17
CA GLN A 356 89.04 -5.18 0.95
C GLN A 356 87.75 -4.61 1.55
N ALA A 357 87.82 -3.91 2.69
CA ALA A 357 86.69 -3.20 3.27
C ALA A 357 86.26 -2.01 2.40
N LYS A 358 87.21 -1.25 1.86
CA LYS A 358 86.96 -0.13 0.93
C LYS A 358 86.27 -0.60 -0.36
N ASP A 359 86.71 -1.72 -0.94
CA ASP A 359 86.09 -2.30 -2.14
C ASP A 359 84.66 -2.81 -1.86
N LYS A 360 84.43 -3.41 -0.69
CA LYS A 360 83.08 -3.79 -0.23
C LYS A 360 82.18 -2.57 -0.06
N ILE A 361 82.68 -1.46 0.48
CA ILE A 361 81.94 -0.20 0.61
C ILE A 361 81.59 0.36 -0.79
N ALA A 362 82.54 0.39 -1.72
CA ALA A 362 82.29 0.84 -3.10
C ALA A 362 81.27 -0.03 -3.83
N HIS A 363 81.31 -1.36 -3.63
CA HIS A 363 80.32 -2.27 -4.18
C HIS A 363 78.92 -2.03 -3.59
N LEU A 364 78.82 -1.88 -2.26
CA LEU A 364 77.56 -1.59 -1.58
C LEU A 364 76.97 -0.24 -2.02
N GLN A 365 77.80 0.79 -2.18
CA GLN A 365 77.40 2.08 -2.76
C GLN A 365 76.81 1.89 -4.16
N SER A 366 77.50 1.17 -5.06
CA SER A 366 76.98 0.88 -6.41
C SER A 366 75.65 0.12 -6.40
N VAL A 367 75.45 -0.82 -5.46
CA VAL A 367 74.19 -1.55 -5.28
C VAL A 367 73.08 -0.63 -4.73
N CYS A 368 73.38 0.25 -3.79
CA CYS A 368 72.46 1.27 -3.28
C CYS A 368 72.06 2.25 -4.38
N ASP A 369 72.99 2.71 -5.21
CA ASP A 369 72.72 3.60 -6.34
C ASP A 369 71.80 2.95 -7.36
N LYS A 370 72.08 1.69 -7.76
CA LYS A 370 71.22 0.90 -8.66
C LYS A 370 69.81 0.71 -8.08
N LYS A 371 69.69 0.39 -6.79
CA LYS A 371 68.39 0.30 -6.10
C LYS A 371 67.68 1.66 -6.08
N SER A 372 68.39 2.77 -5.89
CA SER A 372 67.82 4.12 -5.92
C SER A 372 67.28 4.52 -7.30
N VAL A 373 67.91 4.05 -8.38
CA VAL A 373 67.42 4.25 -9.76
C VAL A 373 66.16 3.42 -9.97
N CYS A 374 66.21 2.12 -9.68
CA CYS A 374 65.06 1.21 -9.80
C CYS A 374 63.83 1.70 -9.00
N VAL A 375 64.02 2.15 -7.75
CA VAL A 375 62.91 2.72 -6.93
C VAL A 375 62.36 4.01 -7.53
N ARG A 376 63.18 4.86 -8.16
CA ARG A 376 62.71 6.06 -8.86
C ARG A 376 61.98 5.74 -10.15
N GLU A 377 62.39 4.70 -10.87
CA GLU A 377 61.71 4.21 -12.07
C GLU A 377 60.36 3.57 -11.71
N LEU A 378 60.32 2.73 -10.67
CA LEU A 378 59.08 2.14 -10.14
C LEU A 378 58.10 3.19 -9.64
N LYS A 379 58.58 4.22 -8.92
CA LYS A 379 57.73 5.36 -8.51
C LYS A 379 57.17 6.13 -9.70
N ARG A 380 57.93 6.28 -10.80
CA ARG A 380 57.44 6.90 -12.04
C ARG A 380 56.43 6.01 -12.76
N SER A 381 56.67 4.71 -12.91
CA SER A 381 55.73 3.81 -13.58
C SER A 381 54.41 3.71 -12.80
N GLN A 382 54.46 3.60 -11.47
CA GLN A 382 53.27 3.67 -10.61
C GLN A 382 52.55 5.02 -10.77
N GLY A 383 53.27 6.14 -10.79
CA GLY A 383 52.67 7.45 -11.05
C GLY A 383 51.95 7.54 -12.40
N CYS A 384 52.54 6.99 -13.46
CA CYS A 384 51.91 6.93 -14.79
C CYS A 384 50.65 6.05 -14.80
N VAL A 385 50.71 4.88 -14.17
CA VAL A 385 49.54 3.96 -14.06
C VAL A 385 48.41 4.61 -13.26
N LEU A 386 48.71 5.24 -12.13
CA LEU A 386 47.72 5.95 -11.31
C LEU A 386 47.10 7.13 -12.07
N SER A 387 47.90 7.88 -12.85
CA SER A 387 47.40 8.98 -13.69
C SER A 387 46.46 8.46 -14.78
N SER A 388 46.81 7.35 -15.44
CA SER A 388 45.96 6.68 -16.43
C SER A 388 44.66 6.15 -15.82
N LEU A 389 44.72 5.51 -14.65
CA LEU A 389 43.53 5.04 -13.92
C LEU A 389 42.62 6.21 -13.51
N GLN A 390 43.20 7.32 -13.03
CA GLN A 390 42.44 8.53 -12.68
C GLN A 390 41.74 9.13 -13.92
N GLU A 391 42.42 9.19 -15.07
CA GLU A 391 41.82 9.70 -16.30
C GLU A 391 40.73 8.76 -16.84
N ASN A 392 40.93 7.45 -16.76
CA ASN A 392 39.90 6.46 -17.12
C ASN A 392 38.70 6.48 -16.17
N MET A 393 38.89 6.74 -14.87
CA MET A 393 37.79 6.97 -13.93
C MET A 393 37.01 8.24 -14.26
N LYS A 394 37.69 9.36 -14.55
CA LYS A 394 37.03 10.60 -15.00
C LYS A 394 36.21 10.39 -16.26
N ARG A 395 36.76 9.72 -17.28
CA ARG A 395 36.03 9.41 -18.53
C ARG A 395 34.80 8.54 -18.25
N ARG A 396 34.90 7.54 -17.36
CA ARG A 396 33.75 6.72 -16.94
C ARG A 396 32.69 7.54 -16.23
N GLU A 397 33.09 8.38 -15.27
CA GLU A 397 32.21 9.31 -14.55
C GLU A 397 31.53 10.31 -15.51
N GLU A 398 32.25 10.86 -16.48
CA GLU A 398 31.71 11.72 -17.54
C GLU A 398 30.69 10.97 -18.42
N THR A 399 31.00 9.75 -18.88
CA THR A 399 30.04 8.95 -19.67
C THR A 399 28.81 8.56 -18.85
N TRP A 400 28.97 8.22 -17.57
CA TRP A 400 27.85 7.89 -16.68
C TRP A 400 26.99 9.12 -16.39
N ASN A 401 27.60 10.29 -16.15
CA ASN A 401 26.89 11.55 -15.97
C ASN A 401 26.13 11.95 -17.26
N GLN A 402 26.70 11.73 -18.45
CA GLN A 402 26.03 11.95 -19.73
C GLN A 402 24.84 10.99 -19.93
N GLN A 403 25.00 9.71 -19.63
CA GLN A 403 23.91 8.72 -19.67
C GLN A 403 22.81 9.04 -18.64
N HIS A 404 23.19 9.46 -17.43
CA HIS A 404 22.25 9.85 -16.38
C HIS A 404 21.49 11.13 -16.76
N THR A 405 22.14 12.15 -17.30
CA THR A 405 21.41 13.33 -17.83
C THR A 405 20.53 12.98 -19.02
N HIS A 406 20.95 12.07 -19.92
CA HIS A 406 20.11 11.63 -21.03
C HIS A 406 18.84 10.90 -20.55
N THR A 407 18.98 9.93 -19.65
CA THR A 407 17.86 9.16 -19.08
C THR A 407 16.93 10.03 -18.22
N VAL A 408 17.47 10.94 -17.40
CA VAL A 408 16.67 11.92 -16.66
C VAL A 408 15.89 12.83 -17.60
N ASN A 409 16.51 13.35 -18.66
CA ASN A 409 15.81 14.17 -19.67
C ASN A 409 14.74 13.37 -20.42
N GLN A 410 15.01 12.10 -20.75
CA GLN A 410 14.03 11.21 -21.40
C GLN A 410 12.83 10.94 -20.50
N LEU A 411 13.06 10.61 -19.22
CA LEU A 411 12.00 10.42 -18.22
C LEU A 411 11.23 11.71 -17.96
N GLN A 412 11.90 12.86 -17.93
CA GLN A 412 11.25 14.17 -17.75
C GLN A 412 10.37 14.53 -18.96
N ASN A 413 10.82 14.23 -20.18
CA ASN A 413 10.01 14.39 -21.40
C ASN A 413 8.80 13.43 -21.41
N GLN A 414 8.98 12.16 -21.04
CA GLN A 414 7.88 11.20 -20.88
C GLN A 414 6.87 11.68 -19.82
N LEU A 415 7.34 12.14 -18.65
CA LEU A 415 6.49 12.70 -17.61
C LEU A 415 5.73 13.95 -18.09
N GLN A 416 6.37 14.81 -18.88
CA GLN A 416 5.73 15.98 -19.47
C GLN A 416 4.67 15.61 -20.51
N MET A 417 4.89 14.55 -21.29
CA MET A 417 3.90 13.97 -22.20
C MET A 417 2.73 13.32 -21.46
N CYS A 418 2.98 12.55 -20.39
CA CYS A 418 1.91 12.02 -19.55
C CYS A 418 1.12 13.16 -18.89
N ARG A 419 1.77 14.23 -18.43
CA ARG A 419 1.10 15.43 -17.88
C ARG A 419 0.25 16.16 -18.93
N SER A 420 0.72 16.31 -20.16
CA SER A 420 -0.07 16.96 -21.23
C SER A 420 -1.28 16.09 -21.63
N GLN A 421 -1.12 14.77 -21.70
CA GLN A 421 -2.22 13.83 -21.89
C GLN A 421 -3.22 13.88 -20.73
N CYS A 422 -2.77 13.81 -19.47
CA CYS A 422 -3.64 13.93 -18.30
C CYS A 422 -4.40 15.27 -18.26
N ASN A 423 -3.78 16.37 -18.68
CA ASN A 423 -4.47 17.65 -18.81
C ASN A 423 -5.52 17.62 -19.93
N ALA A 424 -5.20 17.08 -21.12
CA ALA A 424 -6.18 16.92 -22.20
C ALA A 424 -7.35 15.99 -21.81
N HIS A 425 -7.10 14.93 -21.03
CA HIS A 425 -8.14 14.10 -20.45
C HIS A 425 -8.95 14.84 -19.38
N ARG A 426 -8.32 15.64 -18.53
CA ARG A 426 -9.00 16.51 -17.55
C ARG A 426 -9.90 17.54 -18.23
N ASP A 427 -9.45 18.15 -19.33
CA ASP A 427 -10.25 19.13 -20.09
C ASP A 427 -11.45 18.45 -20.76
N ARG A 428 -11.28 17.24 -21.32
CA ARG A 428 -12.38 16.40 -21.83
C ARG A 428 -13.37 16.01 -20.72
N VAL A 429 -12.89 15.59 -19.56
CA VAL A 429 -13.74 15.30 -18.38
C VAL A 429 -14.46 16.55 -17.90
N SER A 430 -13.82 17.72 -17.93
CA SER A 430 -14.44 19.00 -17.57
C SER A 430 -15.57 19.37 -18.53
N SER A 431 -15.36 19.19 -19.84
CA SER A 431 -16.40 19.35 -20.87
C SER A 431 -17.57 18.41 -20.61
N LEU A 432 -17.33 17.10 -20.49
CA LEU A 432 -18.35 16.09 -20.25
C LEU A 432 -19.10 16.33 -18.93
N THR A 433 -18.42 16.81 -17.89
CA THR A 433 -19.04 17.19 -16.61
C THR A 433 -19.94 18.41 -16.77
N SER A 434 -19.56 19.38 -17.60
CA SER A 434 -20.40 20.54 -17.92
C SER A 434 -21.66 20.13 -18.69
N ASP A 435 -21.54 19.21 -19.65
CA ASP A 435 -22.65 18.65 -20.43
C ASP A 435 -23.59 17.80 -19.55
N LEU A 436 -23.04 16.98 -18.64
CA LEU A 436 -23.82 16.26 -17.61
C LEU A 436 -24.55 17.23 -16.66
N SER A 437 -23.90 18.33 -16.25
CA SER A 437 -24.54 19.35 -15.40
C SER A 437 -25.70 20.06 -16.11
N ARG A 438 -25.65 20.15 -17.44
CA ARG A 438 -26.68 20.74 -18.29
C ARG A 438 -27.84 19.76 -18.47
N SER A 439 -27.55 18.52 -18.86
CA SER A 439 -28.55 17.44 -18.98
C SER A 439 -29.29 17.18 -17.65
N ARG A 440 -28.57 17.25 -16.50
CA ARG A 440 -29.18 17.12 -15.17
C ARG A 440 -30.11 18.29 -14.82
N ARG A 441 -29.75 19.52 -15.19
CA ARG A 441 -30.63 20.70 -15.05
C ARG A 441 -31.87 20.57 -15.92
N GLU A 442 -31.71 20.23 -17.20
CA GLU A 442 -32.81 19.96 -18.14
C GLU A 442 -33.76 18.89 -17.58
N SER A 443 -33.24 17.77 -17.09
CA SER A 443 -34.01 16.69 -16.45
C SER A 443 -34.78 17.15 -15.20
N SER A 444 -34.15 17.95 -14.33
CA SER A 444 -34.82 18.50 -13.14
C SER A 444 -35.94 19.49 -13.49
N SER A 445 -35.77 20.29 -14.55
CA SER A 445 -36.78 21.23 -15.04
C SER A 445 -38.01 20.52 -15.62
N LEU A 446 -37.79 19.40 -16.34
CA LEU A 446 -38.86 18.56 -16.87
C LEU A 446 -39.64 17.86 -15.75
N LEU A 447 -38.95 17.36 -14.71
CA LEU A 447 -39.61 16.78 -13.53
C LEU A 447 -40.45 17.82 -12.77
N ALA A 448 -39.95 19.04 -12.59
CA ALA A 448 -40.71 20.14 -11.99
C ALA A 448 -41.94 20.52 -12.82
N ALA A 449 -41.81 20.62 -14.15
CA ALA A 449 -42.92 20.85 -15.07
C ALA A 449 -43.97 19.72 -15.00
N CYS A 450 -43.53 18.46 -15.00
CA CYS A 450 -44.42 17.30 -14.83
C CYS A 450 -45.15 17.31 -13.48
N ALA A 451 -44.48 17.70 -12.39
CA ALA A 451 -45.10 17.81 -11.06
C ALA A 451 -46.18 18.92 -11.02
N LEU A 452 -45.92 20.08 -11.61
CA LEU A 452 -46.89 21.17 -11.72
C LEU A 452 -48.07 20.80 -12.61
N LEU A 453 -47.83 20.18 -13.77
CA LEU A 453 -48.88 19.69 -14.66
C LEU A 453 -49.73 18.60 -14.00
N ALA A 454 -49.12 17.67 -13.26
CA ALA A 454 -49.85 16.66 -12.49
C ALA A 454 -50.71 17.29 -11.38
N GLY A 455 -50.21 18.34 -10.72
CA GLY A 455 -50.97 19.15 -9.75
C GLY A 455 -52.18 19.83 -10.40
N ALA A 456 -51.97 20.49 -11.54
CA ALA A 456 -53.02 21.17 -12.31
C ALA A 456 -54.08 20.20 -12.83
N LEU A 457 -53.68 19.06 -13.42
CA LEU A 457 -54.60 18.00 -13.87
C LEU A 457 -55.40 17.41 -12.70
N ARG A 458 -54.77 17.19 -11.53
CA ARG A 458 -55.44 16.70 -10.32
C ARG A 458 -56.45 17.72 -9.77
N HIS A 459 -56.17 19.02 -9.87
CA HIS A 459 -57.13 20.07 -9.53
C HIS A 459 -58.28 20.12 -10.55
N ALA A 460 -57.99 20.15 -11.85
CA ALA A 460 -58.99 20.13 -12.92
C ALA A 460 -59.93 18.91 -12.82
N HIS A 461 -59.40 17.72 -12.52
CA HIS A 461 -60.20 16.51 -12.33
C HIS A 461 -61.09 16.57 -11.08
N ARG A 462 -60.67 17.26 -10.00
CA ARG A 462 -61.54 17.54 -8.83
C ARG A 462 -62.66 18.52 -9.20
N CYS A 463 -62.35 19.59 -9.93
CA CYS A 463 -63.35 20.55 -10.41
C CYS A 463 -64.36 19.87 -11.36
N LEU A 464 -63.89 19.01 -12.27
CA LEU A 464 -64.74 18.22 -13.17
C LEU A 464 -65.65 17.27 -12.40
N ARG A 465 -65.12 16.58 -11.37
CA ARG A 465 -65.92 15.71 -10.49
C ARG A 465 -67.00 16.52 -9.76
N SER A 466 -66.66 17.64 -9.14
CA SER A 466 -67.63 18.52 -8.47
C SER A 466 -68.71 19.05 -9.43
N LEU A 467 -68.34 19.45 -10.65
CA LEU A 467 -69.30 19.85 -11.69
C LEU A 467 -70.18 18.69 -12.16
N SER A 468 -69.65 17.46 -12.22
CA SER A 468 -70.45 16.27 -12.56
C SER A 468 -71.47 15.92 -11.47
N GLU A 469 -71.11 16.10 -10.19
CA GLU A 469 -72.00 15.93 -9.04
C GLU A 469 -73.10 17.01 -9.03
N GLN A 470 -72.74 18.27 -9.26
CA GLN A 470 -73.70 19.38 -9.43
C GLN A 470 -74.65 19.12 -10.62
N LYS A 471 -74.14 18.65 -11.77
CA LYS A 471 -74.95 18.24 -12.93
C LYS A 471 -75.90 17.09 -12.60
N ALA A 472 -75.48 16.10 -11.81
CA ALA A 472 -76.31 14.97 -11.41
C ALA A 472 -77.42 15.36 -10.40
N VAL A 473 -77.14 16.31 -9.50
CA VAL A 473 -78.18 16.93 -8.66
C VAL A 473 -79.18 17.71 -9.52
N LEU A 474 -78.70 18.50 -10.48
CA LEU A 474 -79.54 19.27 -11.39
C LEU A 474 -80.41 18.39 -12.30
N GLY A 475 -79.87 17.31 -12.86
CA GLY A 475 -80.63 16.35 -13.65
C GLY A 475 -81.76 15.71 -12.86
N ARG A 476 -81.53 15.37 -11.57
CA ARG A 476 -82.59 14.88 -10.68
C ARG A 476 -83.67 15.93 -10.43
N ARG A 477 -83.31 17.18 -10.14
CA ARG A 477 -84.29 18.27 -9.95
C ARG A 477 -85.08 18.59 -11.21
N LEU A 478 -84.46 18.49 -12.39
CA LEU A 478 -85.15 18.65 -13.67
C LEU A 478 -86.17 17.52 -13.89
N ALA A 479 -85.78 16.26 -13.70
CA ALA A 479 -86.68 15.11 -13.83
C ALA A 479 -87.84 15.14 -12.80
N GLU A 480 -87.57 15.57 -11.56
CA GLU A 480 -88.62 15.82 -10.54
C GLU A 480 -89.62 16.89 -11.01
N ARG A 481 -89.13 17.99 -11.59
CA ARG A 481 -89.98 19.04 -12.17
C ARG A 481 -90.79 18.53 -13.36
N GLU A 482 -90.17 17.83 -14.31
CA GLU A 482 -90.84 17.30 -15.51
C GLU A 482 -91.95 16.31 -15.13
N ARG A 483 -91.69 15.43 -14.16
CA ARG A 483 -92.70 14.53 -13.59
C ARG A 483 -93.84 15.30 -12.92
N LEU A 484 -93.53 16.34 -12.15
CA LEU A 484 -94.54 17.19 -11.50
C LEU A 484 -95.39 17.95 -12.54
N GLU A 485 -94.78 18.51 -13.58
CA GLU A 485 -95.50 19.15 -14.68
C GLU A 485 -96.42 18.17 -15.41
N LEU A 486 -96.00 16.90 -15.55
CA LEU A 486 -96.81 15.86 -16.18
C LEU A 486 -98.02 15.47 -15.31
N GLU A 487 -97.88 15.42 -13.98
CA GLU A 487 -99.02 15.29 -13.06
C GLU A 487 -99.94 16.53 -13.06
N VAL A 488 -99.39 17.74 -13.18
CA VAL A 488 -100.18 18.98 -13.33
C VAL A 488 -100.94 19.01 -14.65
N ARG A 489 -100.37 18.52 -15.76
CA ARG A 489 -101.07 18.36 -17.04
C ARG A 489 -102.22 17.36 -16.89
N LYS A 490 -101.99 16.15 -16.35
CA LYS A 490 -103.06 15.17 -16.05
C LYS A 490 -104.19 15.77 -15.20
N LEU A 491 -103.85 16.58 -14.19
CA LEU A 491 -104.83 17.28 -13.36
C LEU A 491 -105.60 18.36 -14.15
N ALA A 492 -104.94 19.08 -15.04
CA ALA A 492 -105.59 20.05 -15.93
C ALA A 492 -106.52 19.35 -16.93
N ASP A 493 -106.10 18.24 -17.53
CA ASP A 493 -106.89 17.44 -18.47
C ASP A 493 -108.13 16.84 -17.76
N ALA A 494 -107.96 16.30 -16.55
CA ALA A 494 -109.05 15.79 -15.72
C ALA A 494 -110.05 16.88 -15.26
N LEU A 495 -109.65 18.15 -15.28
CA LEU A 495 -110.51 19.31 -14.99
C LEU A 495 -111.05 20.00 -16.25
N GLY A 496 -110.41 19.78 -17.39
CA GLY A 496 -110.65 20.39 -18.69
C GLY A 496 -111.46 19.54 -19.65
N GLY A 497 -112.21 18.55 -19.13
CA GLY A 497 -113.00 17.62 -19.94
C GLY A 497 -113.81 18.31 -21.04
N GLU A 498 -113.64 17.82 -22.27
CA GLU A 498 -114.30 18.31 -23.47
C GLU A 498 -115.82 18.27 -23.28
N ARG A 499 -116.48 19.35 -23.70
CA ARG A 499 -117.94 19.48 -23.61
C ARG A 499 -118.53 19.09 -24.95
N THR A 500 -119.30 18.01 -24.98
CA THR A 500 -120.31 17.81 -26.03
C THR A 500 -121.59 18.54 -25.65
N GLU A 501 -122.26 19.13 -26.64
CA GLU A 501 -123.41 20.01 -26.46
C GLU A 501 -124.70 19.21 -26.24
N GLU A 502 -124.97 18.80 -25.00
CA GLU A 502 -126.28 18.36 -24.51
C GLU A 502 -126.26 18.44 -22.95
N GLU A 503 -127.43 18.54 -22.30
CA GLU A 503 -127.60 18.82 -20.85
C GLU A 503 -127.27 20.25 -20.35
N GLU A 504 -127.96 21.25 -20.89
CA GLU A 504 -128.31 22.45 -20.11
C GLU A 504 -129.45 22.13 -19.10
N GLU A 505 -129.70 23.06 -18.15
CA GLU A 505 -130.92 23.11 -17.30
C GLU A 505 -131.15 21.99 -16.25
N GLU A 506 -130.31 21.91 -15.19
CA GLU A 506 -130.76 21.74 -13.76
C GLU A 506 -129.61 21.55 -12.74
N GLU A 507 -128.49 22.32 -12.80
CA GLU A 507 -127.59 22.38 -11.63
C GLU A 507 -126.60 23.57 -11.59
N ARG A 508 -126.94 24.69 -12.25
CA ARG A 508 -126.05 25.86 -12.40
C ARG A 508 -125.50 26.38 -11.05
N GLY A 509 -126.25 26.28 -9.94
CA GLY A 509 -125.81 26.70 -8.60
C GLY A 509 -124.75 25.82 -7.91
N ARG A 510 -124.84 24.48 -8.00
CA ARG A 510 -123.89 23.57 -7.32
C ARG A 510 -122.66 23.27 -8.17
N ARG A 511 -122.81 23.14 -9.50
CA ARG A 511 -121.69 22.90 -10.42
C ARG A 511 -120.74 24.10 -10.51
N ALA A 512 -121.26 25.34 -10.50
CA ALA A 512 -120.42 26.55 -10.45
C ALA A 512 -119.56 26.62 -9.17
N ARG A 513 -120.11 26.28 -7.99
CA ARG A 513 -119.35 26.29 -6.73
C ARG A 513 -118.27 25.21 -6.68
N ARG A 514 -118.50 24.02 -7.27
CA ARG A 514 -117.46 22.98 -7.41
C ARG A 514 -116.38 23.38 -8.41
N ARG A 515 -116.74 23.93 -9.58
CA ARG A 515 -115.78 24.46 -10.57
C ARG A 515 -114.98 25.64 -10.02
N TRP A 516 -115.58 26.55 -9.26
CA TRP A 516 -114.86 27.65 -8.61
C TRP A 516 -113.93 27.17 -7.50
N ARG A 517 -114.34 26.22 -6.64
CA ARG A 517 -113.44 25.63 -5.62
C ARG A 517 -112.29 24.83 -6.24
N SER A 518 -112.54 24.12 -7.33
CA SER A 518 -111.52 23.38 -8.07
C SER A 518 -110.55 24.33 -8.80
N GLY A 519 -111.08 25.33 -9.52
CA GLY A 519 -110.28 26.36 -10.18
C GLY A 519 -109.48 27.23 -9.19
N ALA A 520 -110.06 27.61 -8.06
CA ALA A 520 -109.34 28.28 -6.98
C ALA A 520 -108.30 27.36 -6.33
N GLY A 521 -108.57 26.06 -6.22
CA GLY A 521 -107.59 25.05 -5.81
C GLY A 521 -106.40 24.96 -6.77
N ALA A 522 -106.66 24.92 -8.07
CA ALA A 522 -105.64 24.91 -9.12
C ALA A 522 -104.84 26.23 -9.15
N VAL A 523 -105.50 27.39 -9.05
CA VAL A 523 -104.84 28.70 -8.98
C VAL A 523 -104.03 28.85 -7.68
N MET A 524 -104.51 28.35 -6.54
CA MET A 524 -103.72 28.31 -5.31
C MET A 524 -102.56 27.32 -5.38
N ALA A 525 -102.69 26.20 -6.09
CA ALA A 525 -101.58 25.29 -6.37
C ALA A 525 -100.53 25.95 -7.27
N VAL A 526 -100.93 26.65 -8.34
CA VAL A 526 -100.05 27.42 -9.23
C VAL A 526 -99.41 28.61 -8.49
N ASN A 527 -100.12 29.29 -7.60
CA ASN A 527 -99.58 30.38 -6.78
C ASN A 527 -98.62 29.87 -5.70
N ARG A 528 -98.89 28.72 -5.07
CA ARG A 528 -97.91 28.03 -4.20
C ARG A 528 -96.70 27.54 -4.98
N TRP A 529 -96.87 27.06 -6.21
CA TRP A 529 -95.79 26.60 -7.06
C TRP A 529 -94.91 27.75 -7.58
N THR A 530 -95.50 28.90 -7.92
CA THR A 530 -94.75 30.12 -8.27
C THR A 530 -94.10 30.79 -7.06
N ALA A 531 -94.62 30.60 -5.85
CA ALA A 531 -93.91 30.95 -4.62
C ALA A 531 -92.70 30.02 -4.37
N LEU A 532 -92.88 28.69 -4.43
CA LEU A 532 -91.79 27.71 -4.33
C LEU A 532 -90.70 27.94 -5.39
N ARG A 533 -91.09 28.29 -6.62
CA ARG A 533 -90.16 28.63 -7.71
C ARG A 533 -89.28 29.86 -7.39
N LYS A 534 -89.74 30.80 -6.56
CA LYS A 534 -88.95 31.96 -6.11
C LYS A 534 -87.94 31.62 -5.01
N GLU A 535 -88.16 30.53 -4.26
CA GLU A 535 -87.20 30.04 -3.26
C GLU A 535 -86.18 29.04 -3.85
N THR A 536 -86.39 28.58 -5.08
CA THR A 536 -85.47 27.66 -5.79
C THR A 536 -84.71 28.33 -6.94
N GLU A 537 -83.94 29.38 -6.66
CA GLU A 537 -82.85 29.76 -7.58
C GLU A 537 -81.72 28.73 -7.46
N VAL A 538 -81.47 28.01 -8.56
CA VAL A 538 -80.29 27.13 -8.65
C VAL A 538 -79.05 28.00 -8.78
N VAL A 539 -78.29 28.09 -7.69
CA VAL A 539 -76.98 28.74 -7.68
C VAL A 539 -75.89 27.76 -8.13
N LEU A 540 -75.39 27.93 -9.36
CA LEU A 540 -74.16 27.28 -9.79
C LEU A 540 -72.98 27.96 -9.11
N ARG A 541 -72.19 27.22 -8.32
CA ARG A 541 -71.00 27.73 -7.62
C ARG A 541 -69.73 27.16 -8.25
N LEU A 542 -68.97 28.01 -8.93
CA LEU A 542 -67.68 27.66 -9.53
C LEU A 542 -66.54 28.29 -8.72
N GLU A 543 -65.75 27.45 -8.06
CA GLU A 543 -64.53 27.90 -7.39
C GLU A 543 -63.40 28.11 -8.41
N ARG A 544 -62.90 29.35 -8.48
CA ARG A 544 -61.58 29.64 -9.07
C ARG A 544 -60.63 30.03 -7.94
N SER A 545 -59.32 29.84 -8.17
CA SER A 545 -58.24 30.06 -7.20
C SER A 545 -58.02 31.55 -6.85
N GLY A 546 -59.00 32.15 -6.16
CA GLY A 546 -59.09 33.57 -5.86
C GLY A 546 -60.51 34.09 -5.61
N GLY A 547 -61.56 33.31 -5.91
CA GLY A 547 -62.95 33.69 -5.64
C GLY A 547 -64.00 32.73 -6.22
N SER A 548 -65.15 32.65 -5.57
CA SER A 548 -66.32 31.89 -6.02
C SER A 548 -67.18 32.74 -6.96
N VAL A 549 -67.32 32.35 -8.22
CA VAL A 549 -68.26 32.98 -9.16
C VAL A 549 -69.58 32.20 -9.13
N CYS A 550 -70.68 32.91 -8.85
CA CYS A 550 -72.03 32.38 -8.97
C CYS A 550 -72.64 32.79 -10.31
N VAL A 551 -73.32 31.86 -10.99
CA VAL A 551 -74.06 32.13 -12.24
C VAL A 551 -75.55 31.88 -12.00
N CYS A 552 -76.35 32.94 -12.10
CA CYS A 552 -77.82 32.88 -12.11
C CYS A 552 -78.33 32.97 -13.55
N GLY A 553 -79.34 32.17 -13.91
CA GLY A 553 -79.73 31.96 -15.31
C GLY A 553 -80.90 32.84 -15.79
N ALA A 554 -80.68 33.57 -16.90
CA ALA A 554 -81.74 34.08 -17.77
C ALA A 554 -81.61 33.44 -19.16
N PRO A 555 -82.70 33.13 -19.88
CA PRO A 555 -82.63 32.32 -21.08
C PRO A 555 -82.40 33.15 -22.36
N ARG A 556 -81.46 32.71 -23.21
CA ARG A 556 -81.51 32.96 -24.66
C ARG A 556 -81.04 31.77 -25.46
N THR A 557 -81.73 31.56 -26.58
CA THR A 557 -81.63 30.43 -27.51
C THR A 557 -80.45 30.57 -28.47
N ALA A 558 -79.71 29.47 -28.68
CA ALA A 558 -79.05 29.18 -29.95
C ALA A 558 -78.84 27.67 -30.08
N ALA A 559 -79.18 27.11 -31.24
CA ALA A 559 -78.94 25.71 -31.54
C ALA A 559 -77.53 25.52 -32.15
N LEU A 560 -76.89 24.38 -31.87
CA LEU A 560 -75.82 23.82 -32.70
C LEU A 560 -75.75 22.30 -32.49
N LYS A 561 -75.68 21.56 -33.60
CA LYS A 561 -75.58 20.10 -33.66
C LYS A 561 -74.11 19.65 -33.69
N GLY A 562 -73.83 18.52 -33.03
CA GLY A 562 -72.91 17.49 -33.55
C GLY A 562 -71.42 17.54 -33.18
N ALA A 563 -70.80 16.38 -33.36
CA ALA A 563 -69.37 16.03 -33.25
C ALA A 563 -68.76 15.86 -31.83
N GLU A 564 -68.45 14.61 -31.48
CA GLU A 564 -67.57 14.23 -30.36
C GLU A 564 -66.08 14.26 -30.79
N VAL A 565 -65.17 14.48 -29.83
CA VAL A 565 -63.74 14.78 -30.12
C VAL A 565 -62.78 14.05 -29.16
N PRO A 566 -61.86 13.23 -29.67
CA PRO A 566 -60.62 12.82 -29.00
C PRO A 566 -59.36 13.19 -29.83
N ALA A 567 -58.41 13.99 -29.32
CA ALA A 567 -57.35 13.61 -28.37
C ALA A 567 -56.15 12.81 -28.96
N GLY A 568 -55.48 13.33 -30.01
CA GLY A 568 -54.24 12.74 -30.58
C GLY A 568 -53.01 13.65 -30.70
N VAL A 569 -53.14 14.97 -30.46
CA VAL A 569 -52.13 15.98 -30.84
C VAL A 569 -50.91 16.05 -29.90
N PHE A 570 -51.05 15.65 -28.63
CA PHE A 570 -50.08 15.96 -27.56
C PHE A 570 -48.68 15.32 -27.73
N SER A 571 -48.57 14.12 -28.30
CA SER A 571 -47.30 13.37 -28.34
C SER A 571 -46.27 13.94 -29.34
N ARG A 572 -46.74 14.56 -30.43
CA ARG A 572 -45.88 15.20 -31.44
C ARG A 572 -45.42 16.59 -30.99
N TRP A 573 -46.28 17.29 -30.27
CA TRP A 573 -46.00 18.59 -29.65
C TRP A 573 -45.00 18.47 -28.49
N LEU A 574 -45.14 17.46 -27.61
CA LEU A 574 -44.21 17.16 -26.51
C LEU A 574 -42.75 16.85 -26.94
N ARG A 575 -42.51 16.54 -28.23
CA ARG A 575 -41.18 16.30 -28.80
C ARG A 575 -40.64 17.48 -29.63
N SER A 576 -41.37 18.59 -29.70
CA SER A 576 -40.93 19.76 -30.48
C SER A 576 -39.81 20.53 -29.77
N LYS A 577 -38.76 20.90 -30.54
CA LYS A 577 -37.74 21.85 -30.08
C LYS A 577 -38.32 23.23 -29.75
N SER A 578 -39.45 23.61 -30.36
CA SER A 578 -40.17 24.84 -29.97
C SER A 578 -40.77 24.73 -28.57
N LEU A 579 -41.38 23.58 -28.24
CA LEU A 579 -41.97 23.34 -26.93
C LEU A 579 -40.90 23.31 -25.84
N SER A 580 -39.77 22.65 -26.08
CA SER A 580 -38.68 22.65 -25.10
C SER A 580 -38.13 24.06 -24.86
N ALA A 581 -38.03 24.91 -25.90
CA ALA A 581 -37.63 26.31 -25.73
C ALA A 581 -38.68 27.11 -24.92
N ILE A 582 -39.97 26.87 -25.15
CA ILE A 582 -41.10 27.49 -24.42
C ILE A 582 -41.11 27.05 -22.94
N ILE A 583 -40.92 25.77 -22.66
CA ILE A 583 -40.82 25.24 -21.29
C ILE A 583 -39.59 25.80 -20.59
N LEU A 584 -38.42 25.81 -21.23
CA LEU A 584 -37.19 26.32 -20.62
C LEU A 584 -37.24 27.83 -20.36
N SER A 585 -37.81 28.62 -21.27
CA SER A 585 -37.95 30.08 -21.11
C SER A 585 -39.03 30.48 -20.10
N SER A 586 -40.18 29.83 -20.10
CA SER A 586 -41.24 30.10 -19.10
C SER A 586 -40.82 29.74 -17.68
N MET A 587 -40.00 28.70 -17.52
CA MET A 587 -39.52 28.18 -16.22
C MET A 587 -38.17 28.75 -15.76
N ALA A 588 -37.54 29.65 -16.53
CA ALA A 588 -36.22 30.21 -16.20
C ALA A 588 -36.19 30.90 -14.82
N ASP A 589 -37.19 31.74 -14.52
CA ASP A 589 -37.27 32.46 -13.24
C ASP A 589 -37.50 31.52 -12.05
N LEU A 590 -38.22 30.41 -12.25
CA LEU A 590 -38.42 29.39 -11.21
C LEU A 590 -37.12 28.60 -10.97
N GLN A 591 -36.33 28.34 -12.01
CA GLN A 591 -35.01 27.71 -11.86
C GLN A 591 -34.02 28.63 -11.15
N GLY A 592 -34.03 29.94 -11.43
CA GLY A 592 -33.26 30.94 -10.67
C GLY A 592 -33.66 30.94 -9.18
N ALA A 593 -34.97 31.09 -8.90
CA ALA A 593 -35.49 31.07 -7.55
C ALA A 593 -35.24 29.75 -6.78
N LEU A 594 -35.02 28.62 -7.47
CA LEU A 594 -34.68 27.33 -6.84
C LEU A 594 -33.17 27.06 -6.75
N ALA A 595 -32.34 27.82 -7.46
CA ALA A 595 -30.88 27.72 -7.38
C ALA A 595 -30.30 28.61 -6.27
N ASP A 596 -30.96 29.73 -5.96
CA ASP A 596 -30.60 30.59 -4.84
C ASP A 596 -31.06 29.97 -3.51
N SER A 597 -30.10 29.51 -2.71
CA SER A 597 -30.34 28.81 -1.42
C SER A 597 -31.11 29.62 -0.36
N ASP A 598 -31.19 30.94 -0.53
CA ASP A 598 -31.80 31.89 0.42
C ASP A 598 -33.21 32.33 0.00
N SER A 599 -33.79 31.75 -1.05
CA SER A 599 -35.08 32.20 -1.58
C SER A 599 -36.27 31.84 -0.67
N SER A 600 -37.16 32.81 -0.43
CA SER A 600 -38.32 32.57 0.44
C SER A 600 -39.40 31.74 -0.27
N SER A 601 -40.14 30.93 0.50
CA SER A 601 -41.25 30.12 -0.02
C SER A 601 -42.29 30.95 -0.80
N ALA A 602 -42.52 32.20 -0.41
CA ALA A 602 -43.41 33.12 -1.13
C ALA A 602 -42.85 33.55 -2.49
N HIS A 603 -41.52 33.74 -2.60
CA HIS A 603 -40.84 34.07 -3.85
C HIS A 603 -40.88 32.90 -4.84
N VAL A 604 -40.55 31.68 -4.38
CA VAL A 604 -40.66 30.45 -5.19
C VAL A 604 -42.10 30.23 -5.65
N MET A 605 -43.10 30.46 -4.80
CA MET A 605 -44.53 30.34 -5.17
C MET A 605 -44.97 31.42 -6.17
N ALA A 606 -44.41 32.64 -6.12
CA ALA A 606 -44.67 33.68 -7.10
C ALA A 606 -44.04 33.34 -8.46
N ALA A 607 -42.78 32.91 -8.48
CA ALA A 607 -42.07 32.45 -9.68
C ALA A 607 -42.73 31.22 -10.32
N ALA A 608 -43.25 30.29 -9.51
CA ALA A 608 -44.01 29.13 -10.00
C ALA A 608 -45.34 29.56 -10.65
N ARG A 609 -46.04 30.54 -10.07
CA ARG A 609 -47.30 31.08 -10.64
C ARG A 609 -47.07 31.87 -11.92
N SER A 610 -46.04 32.71 -11.98
CA SER A 610 -45.71 33.49 -13.19
C SER A 610 -45.18 32.58 -14.31
N GLY A 611 -44.30 31.63 -13.98
CA GLY A 611 -43.82 30.62 -14.93
C GLY A 611 -44.95 29.76 -15.49
N PHE A 612 -45.87 29.30 -14.63
CA PHE A 612 -47.03 28.53 -15.07
C PHE A 612 -48.05 29.34 -15.88
N SER A 613 -48.23 30.64 -15.59
CA SER A 613 -49.05 31.52 -16.43
C SER A 613 -48.44 31.70 -17.82
N ARG A 614 -47.16 32.11 -17.90
CA ARG A 614 -46.46 32.30 -19.19
C ARG A 614 -46.40 31.03 -20.01
N LEU A 615 -46.23 29.88 -19.34
CA LEU A 615 -46.39 28.58 -19.97
C LEU A 615 -47.79 28.50 -20.58
N LEU A 616 -48.86 28.53 -19.78
CA LEU A 616 -50.24 28.43 -20.29
C LEU A 616 -50.54 29.39 -21.45
N ASP A 617 -50.16 30.66 -21.35
CA ASP A 617 -50.39 31.67 -22.39
C ASP A 617 -49.69 31.26 -23.71
N GLN A 618 -48.41 30.87 -23.65
CA GLN A 618 -47.63 30.43 -24.82
C GLN A 618 -48.07 29.06 -25.38
N LEU A 619 -48.62 28.17 -24.53
CA LEU A 619 -49.19 26.89 -24.97
C LEU A 619 -50.56 27.09 -25.65
N LEU A 620 -51.36 28.04 -25.17
CA LEU A 620 -52.67 28.37 -25.73
C LEU A 620 -52.53 29.06 -27.10
N ASP A 621 -51.63 30.04 -27.23
CA ASP A 621 -51.37 30.74 -28.51
C ASP A 621 -50.93 29.78 -29.64
N GLN A 622 -50.22 28.69 -29.33
CA GLN A 622 -49.80 27.70 -30.33
C GLN A 622 -50.84 26.59 -30.59
N SER A 623 -51.89 26.49 -29.77
CA SER A 623 -52.89 25.41 -29.87
C SER A 623 -53.93 25.61 -30.98
N ALA A 624 -54.01 26.82 -31.56
CA ALA A 624 -55.04 27.19 -32.53
C ALA A 624 -54.88 26.63 -33.96
N LEU A 625 -53.75 25.99 -34.29
CA LEU A 625 -53.37 25.68 -35.68
C LEU A 625 -53.04 24.21 -36.01
N SER A 626 -53.27 23.25 -35.10
CA SER A 626 -52.94 21.84 -35.42
C SER A 626 -53.82 20.79 -34.72
N VAL A 627 -54.77 20.23 -35.47
CA VAL A 627 -55.54 19.02 -35.19
C VAL A 627 -55.37 18.17 -36.47
N CYS A 628 -55.03 16.87 -36.49
CA CYS A 628 -55.55 15.74 -35.72
C CYS A 628 -54.60 14.50 -35.72
N SER A 629 -55.12 13.37 -35.17
CA SER A 629 -54.69 11.95 -35.27
C SER A 629 -53.87 11.34 -34.11
N GLY A 630 -54.39 10.26 -33.50
CA GLY A 630 -53.72 9.35 -32.52
C GLY A 630 -53.07 8.12 -33.21
N SER A 631 -52.57 7.05 -32.58
CA SER A 631 -52.44 6.55 -31.18
C SER A 631 -50.97 6.08 -30.92
N ALA A 632 -50.45 5.60 -29.78
CA ALA A 632 -50.92 5.30 -28.40
C ALA A 632 -51.29 3.84 -28.02
N GLU A 633 -50.30 2.98 -27.67
CA GLU A 633 -50.49 1.79 -26.81
C GLU A 633 -49.24 1.37 -25.97
N ARG A 634 -49.52 0.69 -24.83
CA ARG A 634 -48.69 -0.14 -23.91
C ARG A 634 -47.14 -0.14 -24.02
N ILE A 635 -46.47 0.38 -22.98
CA ILE A 635 -45.08 0.01 -22.65
C ILE A 635 -45.09 -1.20 -21.71
N ALA A 636 -44.47 -2.30 -22.14
CA ALA A 636 -44.13 -3.43 -21.28
C ALA A 636 -42.63 -3.36 -20.93
N GLU A 637 -42.30 -3.22 -19.65
CA GLU A 637 -40.93 -3.49 -19.19
C GLU A 637 -40.73 -4.99 -19.03
N ARG A 638 -40.18 -5.61 -20.09
CA ARG A 638 -39.57 -6.95 -20.05
C ARG A 638 -38.16 -6.89 -20.64
N SER A 639 -37.27 -6.18 -19.94
CA SER A 639 -35.82 -6.30 -20.18
C SER A 639 -35.40 -7.74 -19.91
N SER A 640 -34.87 -8.41 -20.94
CA SER A 640 -34.76 -9.86 -20.95
C SER A 640 -33.80 -10.42 -19.89
N LEU A 641 -34.20 -11.55 -19.29
CA LEU A 641 -33.37 -12.36 -18.38
C LEU A 641 -31.98 -12.69 -18.98
N LYS A 642 -31.90 -12.76 -20.31
CA LYS A 642 -30.66 -12.94 -21.09
C LYS A 642 -29.58 -11.91 -20.77
N THR A 643 -29.93 -10.63 -20.60
CA THR A 643 -28.96 -9.54 -20.35
C THR A 643 -28.37 -9.63 -18.94
N LEU A 644 -29.15 -10.15 -18.00
CA LEU A 644 -28.73 -10.35 -16.62
C LEU A 644 -27.89 -11.62 -16.48
N VAL A 645 -28.22 -12.68 -17.24
CA VAL A 645 -27.41 -13.90 -17.35
C VAL A 645 -26.08 -13.64 -18.08
N SER A 646 -26.05 -12.87 -19.17
CA SER A 646 -24.79 -12.53 -19.85
C SER A 646 -23.89 -11.65 -18.98
N GLY A 647 -24.46 -10.67 -18.27
CA GLY A 647 -23.74 -9.89 -17.25
C GLY A 647 -23.14 -10.79 -16.16
N LEU A 648 -23.93 -11.72 -15.61
CA LEU A 648 -23.46 -12.66 -14.60
C LEU A 648 -22.35 -13.59 -15.12
N GLN A 649 -22.50 -14.12 -16.34
CA GLN A 649 -21.47 -14.94 -16.99
C GLN A 649 -20.16 -14.17 -17.21
N GLN A 650 -20.25 -12.89 -17.63
CA GLN A 650 -19.07 -12.05 -17.81
C GLN A 650 -18.41 -11.68 -16.47
N HIS A 651 -19.20 -11.47 -15.41
CA HIS A 651 -18.67 -11.32 -14.05
C HIS A 651 -17.97 -12.60 -13.55
N PHE A 652 -18.52 -13.80 -13.80
CA PHE A 652 -17.83 -15.05 -13.48
C PHE A 652 -16.53 -15.24 -14.26
N LEU A 653 -16.49 -14.86 -15.54
CA LEU A 653 -15.29 -14.95 -16.37
C LEU A 653 -14.19 -14.00 -15.86
N LEU A 654 -14.53 -12.74 -15.60
CA LEU A 654 -13.62 -11.72 -15.05
C LEU A 654 -13.17 -12.06 -13.62
N PHE A 655 -14.06 -12.62 -12.79
CA PHE A 655 -13.70 -13.10 -11.45
C PHE A 655 -12.71 -14.27 -11.53
N SER A 656 -12.93 -15.22 -12.45
CA SER A 656 -12.03 -16.36 -12.68
C SER A 656 -10.66 -15.92 -13.20
N GLN A 657 -10.60 -14.94 -14.11
CA GLN A 657 -9.35 -14.35 -14.58
C GLN A 657 -8.59 -13.61 -13.47
N ARG A 658 -9.27 -12.81 -12.63
CA ARG A 658 -8.64 -12.13 -11.49
C ARG A 658 -8.14 -13.12 -10.43
N LEU A 659 -8.90 -14.19 -10.17
CA LEU A 659 -8.48 -15.28 -9.28
C LEU A 659 -7.26 -16.02 -9.84
N HIS A 660 -7.21 -16.25 -11.15
CA HIS A 660 -6.06 -16.85 -11.83
C HIS A 660 -4.82 -15.96 -11.76
N SER A 661 -4.93 -14.66 -12.07
CA SER A 661 -3.83 -13.68 -11.93
C SER A 661 -3.27 -13.67 -10.50
N ALA A 662 -4.15 -13.56 -9.50
CA ALA A 662 -3.75 -13.56 -8.10
C ALA A 662 -3.09 -14.89 -7.66
N GLU A 663 -3.53 -16.04 -8.19
CA GLU A 663 -2.88 -17.33 -7.91
C GLU A 663 -1.53 -17.48 -8.64
N VAL A 664 -1.38 -16.91 -9.84
CA VAL A 664 -0.09 -16.86 -10.57
C VAL A 664 0.90 -15.95 -9.85
N GLU A 665 0.49 -14.74 -9.46
CA GLU A 665 1.29 -13.82 -8.62
C GLU A 665 1.69 -14.50 -7.30
N ARG A 666 0.75 -15.15 -6.62
CA ARG A 666 1.03 -15.89 -5.37
C ARG A 666 2.03 -17.04 -5.57
N ARG A 667 2.02 -17.70 -6.73
CA ARG A 667 3.01 -18.74 -7.08
C ARG A 667 4.37 -18.14 -7.41
N SER A 668 4.41 -17.01 -8.13
CA SER A 668 5.64 -16.26 -8.41
C SER A 668 6.32 -15.81 -7.11
N LEU A 669 5.59 -15.11 -6.24
CA LEU A 669 6.08 -14.66 -4.93
C LEU A 669 6.54 -15.82 -4.03
N ARG A 670 5.94 -17.01 -4.15
CA ARG A 670 6.40 -18.21 -3.42
C ARG A 670 7.72 -18.76 -3.96
N LEU A 671 7.97 -18.67 -5.27
CA LEU A 671 9.26 -19.03 -5.86
C LEU A 671 10.33 -18.01 -5.49
N GLU A 672 10.01 -16.72 -5.56
CA GLU A 672 10.89 -15.62 -5.17
C GLU A 672 11.28 -15.70 -3.68
N VAL A 673 10.31 -15.90 -2.76
CA VAL A 673 10.59 -16.15 -1.34
C VAL A 673 11.40 -17.44 -1.11
N SER A 674 11.25 -18.45 -1.96
CA SER A 674 12.07 -19.67 -1.91
C SER A 674 13.51 -19.41 -2.35
N ASN A 675 13.72 -18.59 -3.38
CA ASN A 675 15.03 -18.20 -3.87
C ASN A 675 15.76 -17.28 -2.89
N LEU A 676 15.11 -16.20 -2.43
CA LEU A 676 15.64 -15.32 -1.37
C LEU A 676 16.01 -16.10 -0.11
N LYS A 677 15.24 -17.14 0.24
CA LYS A 677 15.56 -18.01 1.39
C LYS A 677 16.77 -18.92 1.14
N LYS A 678 17.00 -19.36 -0.10
CA LYS A 678 18.23 -20.09 -0.48
C LYS A 678 19.43 -19.16 -0.47
N GLU A 679 19.31 -17.97 -1.06
CA GLU A 679 20.34 -16.92 -1.06
C GLU A 679 20.74 -16.55 0.37
N LEU A 680 19.77 -16.27 1.26
CA LEU A 680 20.03 -16.00 2.67
C LEU A 680 20.65 -17.20 3.43
N GLN A 681 20.37 -18.44 3.01
CA GLN A 681 21.02 -19.64 3.55
C GLN A 681 22.46 -19.80 3.02
N GLN A 682 22.71 -19.38 1.78
CA GLN A 682 24.00 -19.42 1.10
C GLN A 682 24.93 -18.32 1.65
N GLU A 683 24.44 -17.08 1.77
CA GLU A 683 25.12 -15.99 2.50
C GLU A 683 25.41 -16.38 3.95
N ARG A 684 24.47 -17.04 4.66
CA ARG A 684 24.74 -17.55 6.01
C ARG A 684 25.83 -18.62 6.03
N ALA A 685 25.88 -19.52 5.04
CA ALA A 685 26.92 -20.54 4.94
C ALA A 685 28.30 -19.90 4.65
N GLU A 686 28.34 -18.88 3.79
CA GLU A 686 29.56 -18.12 3.48
C GLU A 686 30.03 -17.28 4.70
N LEU A 687 29.12 -16.62 5.42
CA LEU A 687 29.43 -15.88 6.65
C LEU A 687 29.97 -16.79 7.77
N VAL A 688 29.49 -18.03 7.88
CA VAL A 688 30.01 -19.03 8.84
C VAL A 688 31.42 -19.51 8.46
N LEU A 689 31.83 -19.38 7.19
CA LEU A 689 33.17 -19.76 6.72
C LEU A 689 34.20 -18.62 6.73
N MET A 690 33.78 -17.35 6.89
CA MET A 690 34.67 -16.20 6.71
C MET A 690 35.56 -15.83 7.90
N VAL A 691 35.33 -16.35 9.11
CA VAL A 691 36.23 -16.14 10.26
C VAL A 691 36.53 -17.47 10.96
N PRO A 692 37.73 -18.04 10.79
CA PRO A 692 38.19 -19.16 11.60
C PRO A 692 38.14 -18.77 13.08
N THR A 693 37.52 -19.60 13.92
CA THR A 693 37.32 -19.33 15.36
C THR A 693 38.62 -18.96 16.07
N GLU A 694 39.73 -19.57 15.64
CA GLU A 694 41.09 -19.29 16.10
C GLU A 694 41.48 -17.82 15.90
N ARG A 695 41.23 -17.23 14.71
CA ARG A 695 41.57 -15.82 14.44
C ARG A 695 40.75 -14.85 15.29
N PHE A 696 39.49 -15.19 15.55
CA PHE A 696 38.65 -14.40 16.46
C PHE A 696 39.18 -14.48 17.90
N GLN A 697 39.57 -15.68 18.35
CA GLN A 697 40.19 -15.87 19.67
C GLN A 697 41.51 -15.10 19.80
N THR A 698 42.42 -15.18 18.81
CA THR A 698 43.66 -14.40 18.80
C THR A 698 43.39 -12.89 18.85
N ALA A 699 42.41 -12.38 18.09
CA ALA A 699 42.04 -10.96 18.13
C ALA A 699 41.46 -10.55 19.50
N CYS A 700 40.69 -11.41 20.17
CA CYS A 700 40.21 -11.17 21.52
C CYS A 700 41.34 -11.19 22.57
N GLU A 701 42.34 -12.07 22.41
CA GLU A 701 43.52 -12.12 23.26
C GLU A 701 44.43 -10.89 23.06
N GLU A 702 44.67 -10.47 21.81
CA GLU A 702 45.42 -9.25 21.49
C GLU A 702 44.72 -7.98 22.01
N LEU A 703 43.39 -7.89 21.89
CA LEU A 703 42.61 -6.80 22.50
C LEU A 703 42.73 -6.81 24.03
N ARG A 704 42.68 -7.98 24.68
CA ARG A 704 42.83 -8.11 26.13
C ARG A 704 44.23 -7.73 26.61
N LEU A 705 45.27 -8.13 25.88
CA LEU A 705 46.66 -7.74 26.15
C LEU A 705 46.88 -6.25 25.91
N SER A 706 46.27 -5.67 24.88
CA SER A 706 46.33 -4.23 24.60
C SER A 706 45.63 -3.40 25.69
N LEU A 707 44.48 -3.87 26.17
CA LEU A 707 43.76 -3.25 27.30
C LEU A 707 44.58 -3.31 28.59
N ASN A 708 45.27 -4.43 28.88
CA ASN A 708 46.17 -4.52 30.03
C ASN A 708 47.34 -3.52 29.93
N ARG A 709 47.97 -3.38 28.75
CA ARG A 709 49.05 -2.40 28.52
C ARG A 709 48.58 -0.96 28.68
N GLU A 710 47.36 -0.66 28.20
CA GLU A 710 46.72 0.65 28.40
C GLU A 710 46.45 0.91 29.88
N GLN A 711 45.98 -0.09 30.63
CA GLN A 711 45.77 0.01 32.08
C GLN A 711 47.08 0.27 32.85
N GLU A 712 48.15 -0.47 32.51
CA GLU A 712 49.50 -0.29 33.07
C GLU A 712 50.07 1.10 32.74
N ALA A 713 49.89 1.58 31.50
CA ALA A 713 50.29 2.92 31.10
C ALA A 713 49.53 4.00 31.88
N GLN A 714 48.23 3.83 32.09
CA GLN A 714 47.43 4.75 32.90
C GLN A 714 47.85 4.75 34.38
N ASP A 715 48.23 3.61 34.95
CA ASP A 715 48.74 3.53 36.33
C ASP A 715 50.13 4.17 36.45
N LEU A 716 51.00 4.02 35.44
CA LEU A 716 52.26 4.75 35.37
C LEU A 716 52.06 6.26 35.25
N ILE A 717 51.09 6.73 34.45
CA ILE A 717 50.73 8.15 34.35
C ILE A 717 50.21 8.67 35.69
N ARG A 718 49.32 7.92 36.38
CA ARG A 718 48.82 8.29 37.72
C ARG A 718 49.95 8.39 38.75
N GLU A 719 50.93 7.50 38.70
CA GLU A 719 52.09 7.55 39.60
C GLU A 719 53.05 8.70 39.23
N GLN A 720 53.26 8.99 37.94
CA GLN A 720 53.99 10.16 37.48
C GLN A 720 53.30 11.47 37.89
N ASP A 721 51.98 11.57 37.75
CA ASP A 721 51.18 12.70 38.25
C ASP A 721 51.31 12.85 39.76
N ARG A 722 51.31 11.75 40.52
CA ARG A 722 51.52 11.77 41.98
C ARG A 722 52.92 12.24 42.35
N GLN A 723 53.94 11.83 41.59
CA GLN A 723 55.32 12.29 41.77
C GLN A 723 55.49 13.76 41.37
N LEU A 724 54.86 14.21 40.29
CA LEU A 724 54.80 15.61 39.88
C LEU A 724 54.08 16.46 40.93
N GLN A 725 52.98 15.99 41.53
CA GLN A 725 52.30 16.68 42.63
C GLN A 725 53.16 16.75 43.89
N LEU A 726 53.93 15.70 44.21
CA LEU A 726 54.89 15.72 45.32
C LEU A 726 56.08 16.66 45.06
N LEU A 727 56.56 16.74 43.83
CA LEU A 727 57.58 17.70 43.40
C LEU A 727 57.03 19.13 43.41
N GLN A 728 55.81 19.34 42.91
CA GLN A 728 55.10 20.62 42.96
C GLN A 728 54.93 21.08 44.40
N GLN A 729 54.48 20.22 45.32
CA GLN A 729 54.37 20.56 46.75
C GLN A 729 55.73 20.88 47.39
N ARG A 730 56.83 20.27 46.94
CA ARG A 730 58.18 20.61 47.39
C ARG A 730 58.66 21.94 46.80
N VAL A 731 58.37 22.21 45.53
CA VAL A 731 58.66 23.48 44.85
C VAL A 731 57.84 24.61 45.45
N ASP A 732 56.55 24.41 45.72
CA ASP A 732 55.66 25.37 46.38
C ASP A 732 56.10 25.64 47.82
N LYS A 733 56.63 24.62 48.52
CA LYS A 733 57.22 24.79 49.86
C LYS A 733 58.51 25.62 49.82
N LEU A 734 59.38 25.41 48.82
CA LEU A 734 60.58 26.22 48.60
C LEU A 734 60.24 27.64 48.10
N ALA A 735 59.21 27.79 47.27
CA ALA A 735 58.69 29.07 46.80
C ALA A 735 57.95 29.84 47.91
N SER A 736 57.42 29.16 48.93
CA SER A 736 56.85 29.82 50.11
C SER A 736 57.91 30.56 50.96
N GLU A 737 59.20 30.26 50.76
CA GLU A 737 60.33 31.01 51.33
C GLU A 737 60.82 32.14 50.39
N GLN A 738 60.37 32.20 49.13
CA GLN A 738 60.69 33.27 48.19
C GLN A 738 59.46 33.87 47.46
N HIS A 739 58.96 34.95 48.07
CA HIS A 739 58.16 36.02 47.48
C HIS A 739 56.69 35.74 47.16
N THR A 740 55.84 36.42 47.93
CA THR A 740 54.42 36.65 47.64
C THR A 740 54.22 37.83 46.67
N LEU A 741 52.98 37.97 46.18
CA LEU A 741 52.41 39.15 45.51
C LEU A 741 52.74 39.40 44.02
N THR A 742 52.15 38.60 43.13
CA THR A 742 51.52 39.11 41.88
C THR A 742 50.46 38.16 41.28
N HIS A 743 50.64 36.83 41.35
CA HIS A 743 49.77 35.86 40.64
C HIS A 743 48.32 35.68 41.17
N SER A 744 48.02 36.14 42.40
CA SER A 744 46.75 35.85 43.10
C SER A 744 45.46 36.23 42.33
N LYS A 745 45.44 37.37 41.63
CA LYS A 745 44.20 37.89 41.01
C LYS A 745 43.80 37.20 39.69
N GLN A 746 44.75 36.62 38.95
CA GLN A 746 44.44 35.83 37.74
C GLN A 746 44.04 34.39 38.08
N LEU A 747 44.70 33.78 39.08
CA LEU A 747 44.35 32.45 39.57
C LEU A 747 42.91 32.42 40.10
N SER A 748 42.53 33.36 40.98
CA SER A 748 41.15 33.47 41.50
C SER A 748 40.08 33.59 40.40
N ARG A 749 40.37 34.29 39.30
CA ARG A 749 39.44 34.39 38.15
C ARG A 749 39.32 33.06 37.40
N LYS A 750 40.43 32.41 37.07
CA LYS A 750 40.41 31.09 36.40
C LYS A 750 39.78 30.01 37.28
N GLU A 751 40.06 30.02 38.58
CA GLU A 751 39.50 29.08 39.56
C GLU A 751 37.97 29.22 39.67
N ASN A 752 37.44 30.45 39.70
CA ASN A 752 35.99 30.67 39.68
C ASN A 752 35.35 30.20 38.36
N SER A 753 35.98 30.43 37.20
CA SER A 753 35.49 29.91 35.92
C SER A 753 35.51 28.38 35.86
N LEU A 754 36.59 27.74 36.34
CA LEU A 754 36.68 26.28 36.46
C LEU A 754 35.63 25.71 37.43
N ARG A 755 35.30 26.43 38.52
CA ARG A 755 34.24 26.04 39.45
C ARG A 755 32.84 26.13 38.84
N ILE A 756 32.61 27.09 37.95
CA ILE A 756 31.34 27.20 37.19
C ILE A 756 31.24 26.08 36.15
N LEU A 757 32.30 25.86 35.37
CA LEU A 757 32.36 24.77 34.38
C LEU A 757 32.25 23.40 35.04
N GLY A 758 32.88 23.19 36.21
CA GLY A 758 32.76 21.96 36.99
C GLY A 758 31.34 21.71 37.51
N LYS A 759 30.60 22.76 37.89
CA LYS A 759 29.16 22.65 38.24
C LYS A 759 28.30 22.30 37.02
N GLN A 760 28.57 22.90 35.86
CA GLN A 760 27.87 22.59 34.61
C GLN A 760 28.15 21.14 34.17
N LEU A 761 29.41 20.70 34.21
CA LEU A 761 29.81 19.33 33.91
C LEU A 761 29.17 18.31 34.87
N ALA A 762 29.09 18.61 36.16
CA ALA A 762 28.39 17.77 37.13
C ALA A 762 26.88 17.68 36.86
N GLY A 763 26.26 18.78 36.39
CA GLY A 763 24.88 18.80 35.91
C GLY A 763 24.68 17.87 34.71
N VAL A 764 25.48 18.05 33.65
CA VAL A 764 25.43 17.21 32.43
C VAL A 764 25.73 15.73 32.75
N GLN A 765 26.64 15.44 33.67
CA GLN A 765 26.89 14.05 34.12
C GLN A 765 25.71 13.44 34.88
N LYS A 766 24.97 14.24 35.66
CA LYS A 766 23.75 13.79 36.34
C LYS A 766 22.62 13.52 35.34
N GLU A 767 22.43 14.41 34.37
CA GLU A 767 21.47 14.26 33.28
C GLU A 767 21.79 13.05 32.41
N LYS A 768 23.05 12.86 32.02
CA LYS A 768 23.52 11.65 31.33
C LYS A 768 23.15 10.38 32.09
N LYS A 769 23.46 10.29 33.39
CA LYS A 769 23.10 9.13 34.23
C LYS A 769 21.59 8.89 34.31
N GLN A 770 20.79 9.96 34.33
CA GLN A 770 19.33 9.87 34.32
C GLN A 770 18.79 9.36 32.98
N LEU A 771 19.37 9.81 31.85
CA LEU A 771 19.03 9.33 30.52
C LEU A 771 19.46 7.87 30.31
N GLU A 772 20.64 7.47 30.81
CA GLU A 772 21.10 6.07 30.79
C GLU A 772 20.13 5.14 31.54
N GLN A 773 19.63 5.57 32.71
CA GLN A 773 18.61 4.82 33.46
C GLN A 773 17.24 4.77 32.76
N GLN A 774 16.85 5.84 32.06
CA GLN A 774 15.62 5.85 31.26
C GLN A 774 15.74 4.93 30.04
N LEU A 775 16.89 4.94 29.37
CA LEU A 775 17.19 4.05 28.25
C LEU A 775 17.18 2.58 28.69
N GLN A 776 17.86 2.23 29.79
CA GLN A 776 17.85 0.87 30.34
C GLN A 776 16.41 0.35 30.61
N ARG A 777 15.56 1.17 31.24
CA ARG A 777 14.14 0.82 31.47
C ARG A 777 13.35 0.65 30.16
N ALA A 778 13.60 1.50 29.16
CA ALA A 778 12.95 1.39 27.86
C ALA A 778 13.41 0.12 27.10
N GLU A 779 14.69 -0.22 27.16
CA GLU A 779 15.21 -1.47 26.60
C GLU A 779 14.66 -2.71 27.32
N GLU A 780 14.53 -2.69 28.65
CA GLU A 780 13.90 -3.75 29.43
C GLU A 780 12.43 -3.96 29.03
N GLN A 781 11.66 -2.86 28.88
CA GLN A 781 10.30 -2.89 28.37
C GLN A 781 10.22 -3.45 26.95
N LEU A 782 11.15 -3.09 26.06
CA LEU A 782 11.20 -3.60 24.69
C LEU A 782 11.55 -5.10 24.65
N ARG A 783 12.54 -5.55 25.46
CA ARG A 783 12.90 -6.97 25.59
C ARG A 783 11.70 -7.81 26.07
N GLU A 784 10.94 -7.28 27.02
CA GLU A 784 9.73 -7.91 27.56
C GLU A 784 8.59 -7.95 26.52
N ALA A 785 8.37 -6.87 25.76
CA ALA A 785 7.41 -6.86 24.65
C ALA A 785 7.77 -7.87 23.55
N VAL A 786 9.05 -7.98 23.19
CA VAL A 786 9.54 -8.99 22.23
C VAL A 786 9.32 -10.41 22.75
N ARG A 787 9.53 -10.68 24.04
CA ARG A 787 9.21 -11.99 24.65
C ARG A 787 7.74 -12.35 24.53
N ARG A 788 6.84 -11.40 24.82
CA ARG A 788 5.37 -11.58 24.65
C ARG A 788 5.00 -11.87 23.20
N GLN A 789 5.55 -11.13 22.25
CA GLN A 789 5.33 -11.37 20.82
C GLN A 789 5.83 -12.77 20.39
N GLN A 790 7.03 -13.18 20.83
CA GLN A 790 7.58 -14.51 20.56
C GLN A 790 6.77 -15.63 21.22
N PHE A 791 6.14 -15.38 22.36
CA PHE A 791 5.20 -16.31 22.99
C PHE A 791 3.95 -16.50 22.12
N VAL A 792 3.26 -15.42 21.74
CA VAL A 792 2.08 -15.48 20.85
C VAL A 792 2.39 -16.18 19.52
N VAL A 793 3.56 -15.90 18.92
CA VAL A 793 4.00 -16.59 17.69
C VAL A 793 4.22 -18.09 17.90
N ARG A 794 4.72 -18.53 19.06
CA ARG A 794 4.82 -19.96 19.39
C ARG A 794 3.44 -20.61 19.53
N CYS A 795 2.50 -19.97 20.22
CA CYS A 795 1.12 -20.45 20.36
C CYS A 795 0.41 -20.60 19.01
N LEU A 796 0.50 -19.59 18.14
CA LEU A 796 -0.10 -19.63 16.81
C LEU A 796 0.53 -20.68 15.88
N LYS A 797 1.86 -20.89 15.94
CA LYS A 797 2.53 -21.96 15.19
C LYS A 797 2.13 -23.36 15.66
N ALA A 798 1.96 -23.57 16.97
CA ALA A 798 1.46 -24.82 17.51
C ALA A 798 0.02 -25.10 17.04
N ALA A 799 -0.85 -24.09 17.07
CA ALA A 799 -2.20 -24.19 16.53
C ALA A 799 -2.20 -24.48 15.02
N GLU A 800 -1.35 -23.82 14.24
CA GLU A 800 -1.18 -24.08 12.81
C GLU A 800 -0.75 -25.53 12.54
N SER A 801 0.17 -26.10 13.33
CA SER A 801 0.57 -27.51 13.19
C SER A 801 -0.55 -28.49 13.51
N SER A 802 -1.38 -28.21 14.53
CA SER A 802 -2.54 -29.04 14.87
C SER A 802 -3.65 -28.95 13.79
N CYS A 803 -3.91 -27.76 13.24
CA CYS A 803 -4.76 -27.59 12.05
C CYS A 803 -4.26 -28.40 10.84
N LYS A 804 -2.95 -28.39 10.57
CA LYS A 804 -2.34 -29.19 9.49
C LYS A 804 -2.52 -30.68 9.74
N GLN A 805 -2.26 -31.15 10.95
CA GLN A 805 -2.42 -32.56 11.34
C GLN A 805 -3.88 -33.03 11.19
N VAL A 806 -4.87 -32.24 11.59
CA VAL A 806 -6.29 -32.60 11.39
C VAL A 806 -6.66 -32.60 9.91
N ARG A 807 -6.20 -31.61 9.12
CA ARG A 807 -6.42 -31.59 7.67
C ARG A 807 -5.78 -32.80 6.97
N GLU A 808 -4.58 -33.19 7.38
CA GLU A 808 -3.89 -34.38 6.87
C GLU A 808 -4.61 -35.66 7.28
N SER A 809 -5.11 -35.77 8.51
CA SER A 809 -5.96 -36.89 8.94
C SER A 809 -7.27 -36.97 8.16
N LEU A 810 -7.87 -35.83 7.80
CA LEU A 810 -9.10 -35.77 6.99
C LEU A 810 -8.85 -36.19 5.53
N ALA A 811 -7.71 -35.78 4.97
CA ALA A 811 -7.26 -36.21 3.63
C ALA A 811 -6.94 -37.71 3.59
N GLN A 812 -6.42 -38.27 4.69
CA GLN A 812 -6.22 -39.71 4.86
C GLN A 812 -7.55 -40.46 5.04
N SER A 813 -8.50 -39.94 5.84
CA SER A 813 -9.81 -40.58 6.04
C SER A 813 -10.69 -40.59 4.79
N LEU A 814 -10.46 -39.70 3.81
CA LEU A 814 -11.13 -39.75 2.50
C LEU A 814 -10.90 -41.06 1.72
N HIS A 815 -9.93 -41.89 2.15
CA HIS A 815 -9.60 -43.18 1.55
C HIS A 815 -10.01 -44.38 2.45
N SER A 816 -10.73 -44.14 3.56
CA SER A 816 -11.13 -45.15 4.56
C SER A 816 -12.58 -44.93 4.99
N ALA A 817 -13.46 -45.90 4.75
CA ALA A 817 -14.92 -45.73 4.85
C ALA A 817 -15.48 -45.54 6.28
N ALA A 818 -14.65 -45.64 7.32
CA ALA A 818 -15.05 -45.33 8.69
C ALA A 818 -13.83 -44.92 9.55
N THR A 819 -13.71 -43.64 9.88
CA THR A 819 -12.74 -43.18 10.90
C THR A 819 -13.30 -41.98 11.64
N GLN A 820 -13.37 -42.06 12.97
CA GLN A 820 -13.89 -40.98 13.81
C GLN A 820 -13.06 -39.69 13.62
N ARG A 821 -13.75 -38.59 13.32
CA ARG A 821 -13.14 -37.25 13.21
C ARG A 821 -12.61 -36.82 14.58
N ARG A 822 -11.31 -36.50 14.67
CA ARG A 822 -10.70 -36.01 15.91
C ARG A 822 -11.02 -34.53 16.13
N PRO A 823 -11.49 -34.10 17.33
CA PRO A 823 -11.69 -32.70 17.64
C PRO A 823 -10.40 -31.89 17.65
N LEU A 824 -10.39 -30.70 17.05
CA LEU A 824 -9.35 -29.69 17.26
C LEU A 824 -9.45 -29.08 18.67
N LEU A 825 -8.56 -29.48 19.57
CA LEU A 825 -8.41 -28.89 20.91
C LEU A 825 -7.18 -27.99 20.97
N PHE A 826 -7.40 -26.68 21.13
CA PHE A 826 -6.34 -25.68 21.33
C PHE A 826 -6.27 -25.23 22.80
N ALA A 827 -5.91 -26.16 23.69
CA ALA A 827 -5.67 -25.85 25.09
C ALA A 827 -4.20 -25.43 25.30
N LEU A 828 -3.99 -24.17 25.71
CA LEU A 828 -2.66 -23.63 26.05
C LEU A 828 -1.95 -24.43 27.16
N GLU A 829 -2.72 -25.13 28.01
CA GLU A 829 -2.24 -26.00 29.08
C GLU A 829 -1.53 -27.27 28.59
N TYR A 830 -1.73 -27.69 27.33
CA TYR A 830 -1.07 -28.86 26.73
C TYR A 830 0.29 -28.55 26.09
N LEU A 831 0.62 -27.27 25.91
CA LEU A 831 2.01 -26.88 25.70
C LEU A 831 2.69 -26.90 27.08
N ASN A 832 3.82 -27.61 27.21
CA ASN A 832 4.57 -27.76 28.47
C ASN A 832 5.23 -26.43 28.93
N MET A 833 4.43 -25.42 29.28
CA MET A 833 4.87 -24.03 29.52
C MET A 833 4.99 -23.71 31.02
N SER A 834 5.76 -24.51 31.77
CA SER A 834 5.91 -24.33 33.22
C SER A 834 6.58 -22.99 33.60
N GLU A 835 7.52 -22.52 32.78
CA GLU A 835 8.40 -21.37 33.08
C GLU A 835 7.78 -19.99 32.72
N GLU A 836 6.79 -19.95 31.83
CA GLU A 836 6.30 -18.71 31.20
C GLU A 836 4.96 -18.20 31.77
N LYS A 837 4.56 -18.69 32.96
CA LYS A 837 3.30 -18.32 33.64
C LYS A 837 3.09 -16.82 33.85
N HIS A 838 4.18 -16.04 33.95
CA HIS A 838 4.11 -14.58 34.11
C HIS A 838 3.64 -13.84 32.83
N LEU A 839 3.72 -14.48 31.66
CA LEU A 839 3.28 -13.92 30.38
C LEU A 839 1.79 -14.16 30.10
N MET A 840 1.16 -15.13 30.77
CA MET A 840 -0.25 -15.51 30.55
C MET A 840 -1.26 -14.40 30.89
N GLY A 841 -0.88 -13.44 31.75
CA GLY A 841 -1.72 -12.29 32.10
C GLY A 841 -1.66 -11.12 31.10
N ALA A 842 -0.85 -11.21 30.05
CA ALA A 842 -0.72 -10.14 29.06
C ALA A 842 -1.95 -10.09 28.12
N PRO A 843 -2.45 -8.89 27.74
CA PRO A 843 -3.67 -8.76 26.95
C PRO A 843 -3.54 -9.40 25.56
N GLU A 844 -2.35 -9.40 24.97
CA GLU A 844 -2.07 -10.05 23.68
C GLU A 844 -2.18 -11.58 23.76
N VAL A 845 -1.78 -12.16 24.90
CA VAL A 845 -1.86 -13.60 25.17
C VAL A 845 -3.30 -14.01 25.46
N ALA A 846 -4.03 -13.22 26.25
CA ALA A 846 -5.46 -13.42 26.48
C ALA A 846 -6.29 -13.34 25.18
N ALA A 847 -5.98 -12.38 24.30
CA ALA A 847 -6.60 -12.28 22.98
C ALA A 847 -6.28 -13.51 22.09
N CYS A 848 -5.03 -13.98 22.10
CA CYS A 848 -4.64 -15.21 21.39
C CYS A 848 -5.39 -16.44 21.92
N GLN A 849 -5.54 -16.58 23.24
CA GLN A 849 -6.27 -17.68 23.87
C GLN A 849 -7.77 -17.64 23.50
N SER A 850 -8.39 -16.47 23.53
CA SER A 850 -9.79 -16.26 23.13
C SER A 850 -10.01 -16.65 21.66
N PHE A 851 -9.13 -16.19 20.76
CA PHE A 851 -9.17 -16.55 19.34
C PHE A 851 -9.07 -18.07 19.12
N LEU A 852 -8.11 -18.74 19.75
CA LEU A 852 -7.92 -20.19 19.62
C LEU A 852 -9.12 -20.98 20.17
N SER A 853 -9.76 -20.50 21.24
CA SER A 853 -11.01 -21.08 21.75
C SER A 853 -12.15 -20.99 20.74
N VAL A 854 -12.36 -19.81 20.11
CA VAL A 854 -13.39 -19.62 19.08
C VAL A 854 -13.15 -20.51 17.86
N VAL A 855 -11.88 -20.69 17.43
CA VAL A 855 -11.54 -21.60 16.31
C VAL A 855 -11.84 -23.07 16.66
N SER A 856 -11.55 -23.50 17.91
CA SER A 856 -11.91 -24.84 18.39
C SER A 856 -13.43 -25.06 18.40
N GLN A 857 -14.20 -24.09 18.91
CA GLN A 857 -15.67 -24.13 18.94
C GLN A 857 -16.27 -24.18 17.52
N LEU A 858 -15.76 -23.36 16.60
CA LEU A 858 -16.22 -23.34 15.20
C LEU A 858 -15.95 -24.68 14.52
N HIS A 859 -14.76 -25.26 14.71
CA HIS A 859 -14.45 -26.58 14.17
C HIS A 859 -15.38 -27.66 14.71
N GLN A 860 -15.64 -27.68 16.02
CA GLN A 860 -16.59 -28.62 16.64
C GLN A 860 -18.00 -28.49 16.05
N ALA A 861 -18.48 -27.25 15.86
CA ALA A 861 -19.76 -26.98 15.21
C ALA A 861 -19.78 -27.48 13.75
N CYS A 862 -18.73 -27.22 12.96
CA CYS A 862 -18.59 -27.74 11.61
C CYS A 862 -18.62 -29.27 11.55
N CYS A 863 -17.88 -29.97 12.42
CA CYS A 863 -17.91 -31.42 12.50
C CYS A 863 -19.33 -31.93 12.79
N SER A 864 -20.00 -31.42 13.84
CA SER A 864 -21.38 -31.83 14.15
C SER A 864 -22.38 -31.60 13.00
N ARG A 865 -22.16 -30.55 12.19
CA ARG A 865 -23.00 -30.25 11.02
C ARG A 865 -22.73 -31.20 9.85
N MET A 866 -21.48 -31.61 9.66
CA MET A 866 -21.11 -32.65 8.67
C MET A 866 -21.68 -34.00 9.08
N ASP A 867 -21.53 -34.40 10.35
CA ASP A 867 -22.06 -35.67 10.86
C ASP A 867 -23.60 -35.73 10.71
N TRP A 868 -24.31 -34.62 10.91
CA TRP A 868 -25.75 -34.51 10.65
C TRP A 868 -26.10 -34.64 9.16
N LEU A 869 -25.34 -34.00 8.27
CA LEU A 869 -25.56 -34.11 6.82
C LEU A 869 -25.30 -35.53 6.31
N GLU A 870 -24.33 -36.25 6.89
CA GLU A 870 -24.04 -37.65 6.54
C GLU A 870 -25.16 -38.60 7.01
N GLN A 871 -25.78 -38.32 8.17
CA GLN A 871 -26.99 -39.02 8.61
C GLN A 871 -28.17 -38.77 7.64
N GLU A 872 -28.39 -37.52 7.23
CA GLU A 872 -29.47 -37.16 6.29
C GLU A 872 -29.26 -37.80 4.91
N VAL A 873 -28.03 -37.77 4.37
CA VAL A 873 -27.68 -38.45 3.12
C VAL A 873 -27.86 -39.97 3.23
N SER A 874 -27.49 -40.57 4.36
CA SER A 874 -27.70 -42.01 4.62
C SER A 874 -29.19 -42.36 4.67
N ALA A 875 -30.02 -41.50 5.28
CA ALA A 875 -31.47 -41.66 5.32
C ALA A 875 -32.11 -41.51 3.92
N HIS A 876 -31.68 -40.52 3.13
CA HIS A 876 -32.11 -40.43 1.73
C HIS A 876 -31.67 -41.64 0.90
N HIS A 877 -30.47 -42.15 1.11
CA HIS A 877 -29.97 -43.33 0.37
C HIS A 877 -30.74 -44.60 0.75
N SER A 878 -31.13 -44.78 2.01
CA SER A 878 -31.99 -45.89 2.43
C SER A 878 -33.40 -45.75 1.83
N HIS A 879 -33.97 -44.55 1.80
CA HIS A 879 -35.27 -44.27 1.17
C HIS A 879 -35.27 -44.52 -0.35
N VAL A 880 -34.22 -44.08 -1.06
CA VAL A 880 -34.05 -44.37 -2.50
C VAL A 880 -33.88 -45.86 -2.75
N THR A 881 -33.17 -46.58 -1.87
CA THR A 881 -33.03 -48.04 -1.96
C THR A 881 -34.37 -48.75 -1.73
N ALA A 882 -35.16 -48.30 -0.74
CA ALA A 882 -36.51 -48.81 -0.50
C ALA A 882 -37.44 -48.59 -1.71
N LEU A 883 -37.50 -47.36 -2.25
CA LEU A 883 -38.27 -47.04 -3.45
C LEU A 883 -37.84 -47.88 -4.68
N ARG A 884 -36.54 -48.17 -4.83
CA ARG A 884 -36.05 -49.06 -5.89
C ARG A 884 -36.53 -50.49 -5.71
N GLY A 885 -36.54 -51.00 -4.48
CA GLY A 885 -37.11 -52.31 -4.14
C GLY A 885 -38.61 -52.36 -4.44
N GLU A 886 -39.39 -51.38 -3.96
CA GLU A 886 -40.82 -51.28 -4.23
C GLU A 886 -41.14 -51.19 -5.73
N LEU A 887 -40.35 -50.44 -6.50
CA LEU A 887 -40.48 -50.35 -7.95
C LEU A 887 -40.12 -51.67 -8.64
N GLN A 888 -39.08 -52.37 -8.21
CA GLN A 888 -38.75 -53.70 -8.72
C GLN A 888 -39.88 -54.70 -8.42
N ASP A 889 -40.43 -54.70 -7.20
CA ASP A 889 -41.58 -55.53 -6.83
C ASP A 889 -42.86 -55.15 -7.60
N ALA A 890 -43.03 -53.87 -7.96
CA ALA A 890 -44.14 -53.42 -8.81
C ALA A 890 -43.98 -53.94 -10.25
N CYS A 891 -42.79 -53.78 -10.85
CA CYS A 891 -42.49 -54.32 -12.18
C CYS A 891 -42.59 -55.86 -12.22
N LEU A 892 -42.19 -56.57 -11.17
CA LEU A 892 -42.37 -58.02 -11.09
C LEU A 892 -43.86 -58.41 -11.05
N ARG A 893 -44.69 -57.66 -10.31
CA ARG A 893 -46.16 -57.86 -10.28
C ARG A 893 -46.82 -57.56 -11.63
N GLU A 894 -46.35 -56.54 -12.35
CA GLU A 894 -46.87 -56.19 -13.68
C GLU A 894 -46.49 -57.23 -14.75
N ASN A 895 -45.26 -57.75 -14.72
CA ASN A 895 -44.84 -58.84 -15.61
C ASN A 895 -45.61 -60.15 -15.37
N LEU A 896 -46.02 -60.44 -14.13
CA LEU A 896 -46.88 -61.58 -13.80
C LEU A 896 -48.33 -61.41 -14.31
N ALA A 897 -48.77 -60.19 -14.59
CA ALA A 897 -50.10 -59.91 -15.16
C ALA A 897 -50.18 -60.13 -16.69
N PHE A 898 -49.04 -60.32 -17.37
CA PHE A 898 -48.94 -60.49 -18.83
C PHE A 898 -48.71 -61.94 -19.29
N ILE A 899 -48.83 -62.93 -18.41
CA ILE A 899 -48.79 -64.35 -18.79
C ILE A 899 -50.17 -64.76 -19.35
N PRO A 900 -50.27 -65.23 -20.62
CA PRO A 900 -51.50 -65.80 -21.13
C PRO A 900 -51.85 -67.09 -20.40
N VAL A 901 -53.09 -67.20 -19.92
CA VAL A 901 -53.66 -68.47 -19.48
C VAL A 901 -53.94 -69.31 -20.72
N ASP A 902 -52.97 -70.12 -21.16
CA ASP A 902 -53.14 -71.38 -21.89
C ASP A 902 -51.78 -72.02 -22.26
N ALA A 903 -51.16 -72.74 -21.31
CA ALA A 903 -50.20 -73.83 -21.56
C ALA A 903 -49.75 -74.50 -20.23
N LEU A 904 -50.68 -75.16 -19.53
CA LEU A 904 -50.29 -76.19 -18.57
C LEU A 904 -50.13 -77.53 -19.31
N PRO A 905 -48.96 -78.18 -19.18
CA PRO A 905 -48.96 -79.62 -19.05
C PRO A 905 -48.09 -80.09 -17.88
N GLY A 906 -48.74 -80.74 -16.92
CA GLY A 906 -48.22 -81.96 -16.28
C GLY A 906 -47.12 -81.83 -15.21
N PRO A 907 -47.18 -82.64 -14.14
CA PRO A 907 -46.10 -82.71 -13.15
C PRO A 907 -45.06 -83.77 -13.55
N GLU A 908 -43.78 -83.40 -13.57
CA GLU A 908 -42.70 -84.38 -13.43
C GLU A 908 -41.82 -84.00 -12.24
N VAL A 909 -41.60 -85.01 -11.41
CA VAL A 909 -40.67 -84.98 -10.28
C VAL A 909 -39.30 -85.28 -10.84
N ASP A 910 -38.31 -84.46 -10.53
CA ASP A 910 -36.97 -84.99 -10.27
C ASP A 910 -36.25 -84.14 -9.21
N GLU A 911 -35.60 -84.85 -8.29
CA GLU A 911 -34.77 -84.25 -7.25
C GLU A 911 -33.42 -83.86 -7.86
N GLU A 912 -32.98 -82.61 -7.70
CA GLU A 912 -31.53 -82.35 -7.63
C GLU A 912 -31.21 -81.08 -6.82
N LYS A 913 -30.36 -81.25 -5.80
CA LYS A 913 -29.73 -80.15 -5.05
C LYS A 913 -28.76 -79.40 -5.96
N PRO A 914 -28.52 -78.10 -5.68
CA PRO A 914 -27.19 -77.82 -5.11
C PRO A 914 -27.18 -76.78 -3.96
N ASP A 915 -26.52 -77.18 -2.88
CA ASP A 915 -25.52 -76.43 -2.11
C ASP A 915 -25.78 -74.97 -1.69
N PHE A 916 -26.24 -74.86 -0.45
CA PHE A 916 -25.74 -73.84 0.47
C PHE A 916 -24.22 -74.02 0.69
N LEU A 917 -23.42 -73.02 0.31
CA LEU A 917 -22.10 -72.79 0.91
C LEU A 917 -21.99 -71.35 1.46
N PRO A 918 -22.07 -71.17 2.79
CA PRO A 918 -21.70 -69.93 3.44
C PRO A 918 -20.20 -69.93 3.78
N LEU A 919 -19.50 -68.83 3.52
CA LEU A 919 -18.15 -68.60 4.07
C LEU A 919 -18.08 -67.27 4.84
N SER A 920 -18.45 -67.38 6.11
CA SER A 920 -18.10 -66.47 7.19
C SER A 920 -16.59 -66.46 7.49
N GLY A 921 -16.05 -65.31 7.87
CA GLY A 921 -14.65 -65.15 8.29
C GLY A 921 -14.46 -64.03 9.30
N PHE A 922 -14.86 -64.28 10.55
CA PHE A 922 -14.19 -63.94 11.82
C PHE A 922 -13.15 -62.77 11.81
N SER A 923 -13.41 -61.67 12.51
CA SER A 923 -13.21 -61.46 13.96
C SER A 923 -11.75 -61.24 14.38
N GLU A 924 -11.45 -60.07 14.96
CA GLU A 924 -10.78 -60.00 16.27
C GLU A 924 -10.92 -58.64 16.98
N LYS A 925 -10.61 -58.64 18.29
CA LYS A 925 -10.82 -57.52 19.24
C LYS A 925 -9.63 -56.55 19.29
N PRO A 926 -9.81 -55.32 19.81
CA PRO A 926 -8.73 -54.34 19.89
C PRO A 926 -7.77 -54.60 21.06
N ASN A 927 -6.52 -54.18 20.86
CA ASN A 927 -5.54 -53.77 21.89
C ASN A 927 -5.17 -52.30 21.63
#